data_AF-A0A2A5EGK6-F1
#
_entry.id   AF-A0A2A5EGK6-F1
#
_cell.length_a   1.000
_cell.length_b   1.000
_cell.length_c   1.000
_cell.angle_alpha   90.00
_cell.angle_beta   90.00
_cell.angle_gamma   90.00
#
_symmetry.space_group_name_H-M   'P 1'
#
loop_
_entity.id
_entity.type
_entity.pdbx_description
1 polymer ?
#
loop_
_entity_poly.entity_id
_entity_poly.type
_entity_poly.pdbx_seq_one_letter_code
_entity_poly.pdbx_strand_id
1 'polypeptide(L)'
;MKNLFYHFLLINILLLGVPKDIMACGPEMDERSFSLFFNPYDGGSINSIKRNYLYNPYHLTYDYGGSYEVKSEKEQNLEEWAKALNIENNAALKDFVYGNHIAYLNQLLKAKKSKKSFKNATNGVHNSIYNKLYQNKDYLEYFILIHDYSHNVNSYSDEWLYAYHVNKADSFKLTTNLKKSQEIYKSLDRKKDELSLIFKTRLAYHLVRAAHFNKKYEQANKYFNTYAKPVLTNVESSIVQEWLAGIRGGMLSRLQRKQEAFFWFARKFNRGTSSVGQAYIDLKWLSNDFDTKQVLTLAKIKQDSLDIYAAISATSVELKSTYLNNTISNIDDETTSFFMWYRELQKVEETYYHPMNCEHTKYRWDDYATYLDEHPQDIQTNYKAFKKLTLKLHKKAKLLEYKEHYTNALAYISLLDNNFDKASTYLNSNFTLEETKNQNLVLKLYKQTQLNSHLNQNQLTKLLNLWRNNYQGSYVRVDVVQYLLRDFIAPHYYYKQNDTLGAFTLWGFANYDLNQRKDIQIATSEVTQYFMNYSLNTDEFLSIKNQLVEKRHPILQWANNNDISISIGGYTSFLFYKYVRDENWLAAKKKVSNSDKTYYSPFIMHYDGYYSPTSIDSSRPMLNTEEFFTLGEELKKKVEANPSGQNHLNYGMYLFSTSFPGHNSISDDGSLGNYSTFNNAEYYYYETLQTPTYWGEIEKSYSFTADKDAIDYYYCFKAEDHLKKALDLLEKDEVKAMCCFLLARCYQTRCPEPKMKKNESGYMVESQTIYKGKEYYIHDLYQKQNPYLGQLRQDFSHTKTYKEAYSMCNNLRHYLD
;
A
#
# COMPACT_ATOMS: atom_id res chain seq x y z
N MET A 1 0.03 -45.12 -27.09
CA MET A 1 -0.20 -45.10 -25.63
C MET A 1 1.06 -44.81 -24.81
N LYS A 2 2.21 -45.50 -25.00
CA LYS A 2 3.43 -45.21 -24.21
C LYS A 2 3.96 -43.77 -24.34
N ASN A 3 3.93 -43.18 -25.53
CA ASN A 3 4.36 -41.78 -25.72
C ASN A 3 3.39 -40.75 -25.11
N LEU A 4 2.10 -41.09 -25.00
CA LEU A 4 1.08 -40.26 -24.36
C LEU A 4 1.29 -40.22 -22.84
N PHE A 5 1.67 -41.37 -22.25
CA PHE A 5 1.97 -41.48 -20.82
C PHE A 5 3.23 -40.69 -20.44
N TYR A 6 4.27 -40.71 -21.27
CA TYR A 6 5.48 -39.91 -21.05
C TYR A 6 5.22 -38.40 -21.16
N HIS A 7 4.39 -37.95 -22.10
CA HIS A 7 4.00 -36.54 -22.18
C HIS A 7 3.13 -36.11 -20.99
N PHE A 8 2.21 -36.96 -20.53
CA PHE A 8 1.40 -36.67 -19.34
C PHE A 8 2.25 -36.63 -18.06
N LEU A 9 3.26 -37.50 -17.92
CA LEU A 9 4.18 -37.50 -16.79
C LEU A 9 5.09 -36.26 -16.79
N LEU A 10 5.60 -35.85 -17.96
CA LEU A 10 6.43 -34.64 -18.10
C LEU A 10 5.64 -33.36 -17.81
N ILE A 11 4.38 -33.27 -18.26
CA ILE A 11 3.50 -32.13 -17.95
C ILE A 11 3.18 -32.08 -16.45
N ASN A 12 2.95 -33.22 -15.79
CA ASN A 12 2.72 -33.25 -14.34
C ASN A 12 4.00 -32.95 -13.53
N ILE A 13 5.17 -33.38 -13.98
CA ILE A 13 6.45 -33.04 -13.34
C ILE A 13 6.80 -31.56 -13.53
N LEU A 14 6.48 -30.97 -14.70
CA LEU A 14 6.60 -29.52 -14.94
C LEU A 14 5.60 -28.72 -14.08
N LEU A 15 4.38 -29.22 -13.87
CA LEU A 15 3.38 -28.59 -12.98
C LEU A 15 3.70 -28.74 -11.49
N LEU A 16 4.51 -29.73 -11.09
CA LEU A 16 4.99 -29.92 -9.72
C LEU A 16 6.36 -29.26 -9.45
N GLY A 17 7.08 -28.89 -10.52
CA GLY A 17 8.44 -28.33 -10.48
C GLY A 17 8.52 -26.81 -10.55
N VAL A 18 7.41 -26.12 -10.86
CA VAL A 18 7.32 -24.69 -10.55
C VAL A 18 7.01 -24.63 -9.06
N PRO A 19 7.89 -24.11 -8.19
CA PRO A 19 7.46 -23.75 -6.86
C PRO A 19 6.23 -22.86 -7.09
N LYS A 20 5.08 -23.27 -6.56
CA LYS A 20 4.13 -22.29 -6.11
C LYS A 20 4.87 -21.53 -5.01
N ASP A 21 5.75 -20.64 -5.41
CA ASP A 21 5.82 -19.33 -4.81
C ASP A 21 4.39 -18.82 -4.97
N ILE A 22 3.53 -19.28 -4.07
CA ILE A 22 2.54 -18.43 -3.45
C ILE A 22 3.45 -17.34 -2.91
N MET A 23 3.76 -16.36 -3.76
CA MET A 23 4.24 -15.09 -3.32
C MET A 23 3.11 -14.65 -2.41
N ALA A 24 3.25 -14.99 -1.13
CA ALA A 24 2.67 -14.26 -0.05
C ALA A 24 3.46 -12.95 -0.01
N CYS A 25 3.40 -12.19 -1.11
CA CYS A 25 3.19 -10.78 -1.01
C CYS A 25 1.92 -10.70 -0.16
N GLY A 26 2.10 -10.63 1.16
CA GLY A 26 1.05 -10.11 2.02
C GLY A 26 0.57 -8.85 1.33
N PRO A 27 -0.76 -8.60 1.27
CA PRO A 27 -1.33 -7.57 0.44
C PRO A 27 -0.45 -6.33 0.59
N GLU A 28 0.13 -5.88 -0.55
CA GLU A 28 1.02 -4.74 -0.57
C GLU A 28 0.40 -3.68 0.30
N MET A 29 1.22 -3.05 1.15
CA MET A 29 0.79 -2.01 2.07
C MET A 29 -0.24 -1.13 1.36
N ASP A 30 -1.51 -1.28 1.73
CA ASP A 30 -2.52 -0.29 1.39
C ASP A 30 -2.19 0.88 2.33
N GLU A 31 -1.07 1.58 2.06
CA GLU A 31 -0.52 2.68 2.87
C GLU A 31 -1.53 3.84 3.01
N ARG A 32 -2.65 3.73 2.31
CA ARG A 32 -3.57 4.82 2.05
C ARG A 32 -4.97 4.45 2.54
N SER A 33 -5.11 4.15 3.84
CA SER A 33 -6.40 4.45 4.47
C SER A 33 -6.62 5.95 4.25
N PHE A 34 -7.69 6.32 3.57
CA PHE A 34 -8.08 7.72 3.42
C PHE A 34 -8.29 8.33 4.81
N SER A 35 -7.54 9.38 5.15
CA SER A 35 -7.85 10.23 6.30
C SER A 35 -7.60 11.69 5.99
N LEU A 36 -8.51 12.54 6.44
CA LEU A 36 -8.32 13.99 6.49
C LEU A 36 -8.06 14.46 7.93
N PHE A 37 -7.89 13.53 8.86
CA PHE A 37 -7.67 13.80 10.27
C PHE A 37 -6.26 13.38 10.68
N PHE A 38 -5.46 14.33 11.16
CA PHE A 38 -4.10 14.06 11.64
C PHE A 38 -4.10 13.01 12.73
N ASN A 39 -3.09 12.15 12.70
CA ASN A 39 -2.81 11.23 13.78
C ASN A 39 -2.30 11.98 15.01
N PRO A 40 -3.13 12.10 16.08
CA PRO A 40 -2.80 12.88 17.26
C PRO A 40 -1.75 12.23 18.17
N TYR A 41 -1.23 11.06 17.78
CA TYR A 41 -0.16 10.36 18.48
C TYR A 41 1.19 10.49 17.78
N ASP A 42 1.20 11.05 16.58
CA ASP A 42 2.41 11.36 15.87
C ASP A 42 3.02 12.69 16.36
N GLY A 43 4.34 12.82 16.37
CA GLY A 43 5.01 14.07 16.77
C GLY A 43 4.93 14.42 18.26
N GLY A 44 4.52 13.49 19.13
CA GLY A 44 4.66 13.61 20.59
C GLY A 44 3.58 14.42 21.32
N SER A 45 2.52 14.87 20.65
CA SER A 45 1.39 15.59 21.26
C SER A 45 0.61 14.73 22.27
N ILE A 46 0.45 13.44 21.98
CA ILE A 46 -0.07 12.44 22.93
C ILE A 46 0.94 11.31 23.09
N ASN A 47 1.69 11.32 24.19
CA ASN A 47 2.63 10.26 24.49
C ASN A 47 1.89 9.00 24.97
N SER A 48 1.80 7.98 24.12
CA SER A 48 1.23 6.70 24.49
C SER A 48 1.95 5.54 23.79
N ILE A 49 2.30 4.51 24.56
CA ILE A 49 2.74 3.20 24.02
C ILE A 49 1.67 2.62 23.07
N LYS A 50 0.40 3.04 23.23
CA LYS A 50 -0.72 2.61 22.38
C LYS A 50 -0.69 3.23 20.96
N ARG A 51 0.16 4.24 20.70
CA ARG A 51 0.29 4.90 19.39
C ARG A 51 0.63 3.96 18.26
N ASN A 52 1.41 2.92 18.56
CA ASN A 52 1.85 1.92 17.59
C ASN A 52 0.65 1.15 17.01
N TYR A 53 -0.48 1.14 17.70
CA TYR A 53 -1.71 0.49 17.26
C TYR A 53 -2.72 1.51 16.83
N LEU A 54 -2.30 2.60 16.17
CA LEU A 54 -3.15 3.55 15.47
C LEU A 54 -2.72 3.61 14.02
N TYR A 55 -3.70 3.67 13.13
CA TYR A 55 -3.51 3.43 11.70
C TYR A 55 -3.01 2.04 11.35
N ASN A 56 -3.12 1.70 10.07
CA ASN A 56 -2.85 0.42 9.45
C ASN A 56 -1.69 -0.37 10.12
N PRO A 57 -1.97 -1.40 10.95
CA PRO A 57 -0.94 -2.17 11.64
C PRO A 57 -0.19 -3.13 10.71
N TYR A 58 -0.46 -3.11 9.39
CA TYR A 58 0.27 -3.93 8.43
C TYR A 58 1.78 -3.63 8.45
N HIS A 59 2.20 -2.38 8.69
CA HIS A 59 3.62 -2.07 8.89
C HIS A 59 4.21 -2.83 10.08
N LEU A 60 3.46 -3.03 11.16
CA LEU A 60 3.91 -3.78 12.34
C LEU A 60 3.81 -5.30 12.18
N THR A 61 2.97 -5.80 11.28
CA THR A 61 2.84 -7.25 11.08
C THR A 61 3.89 -7.81 10.13
N TYR A 62 4.48 -6.98 9.26
CA TYR A 62 5.43 -7.42 8.23
C TYR A 62 6.79 -6.71 8.28
N ASP A 63 6.87 -5.46 8.77
CA ASP A 63 8.13 -4.73 8.89
C ASP A 63 8.66 -4.78 10.33
N TYR A 64 9.26 -5.92 10.67
CA TYR A 64 9.98 -6.13 11.94
C TYR A 64 11.21 -5.21 12.09
N GLY A 65 11.60 -4.47 11.03
CA GLY A 65 12.74 -3.55 11.01
C GLY A 65 12.42 -2.10 11.37
N GLY A 66 11.14 -1.75 11.54
CA GLY A 66 10.68 -0.40 11.88
C GLY A 66 11.31 0.13 13.18
N SER A 67 12.01 1.25 13.07
CA SER A 67 12.97 1.88 13.99
C SER A 67 12.40 2.46 15.29
N TYR A 68 11.56 1.72 16.01
CA TYR A 68 11.16 2.12 17.35
C TYR A 68 12.10 1.52 18.41
N GLU A 69 12.49 2.32 19.40
CA GLU A 69 13.28 1.93 20.59
C GLU A 69 12.52 0.97 21.53
N VAL A 70 11.82 -0.03 21.00
CA VAL A 70 11.25 -1.10 21.81
C VAL A 70 12.36 -2.08 22.10
N LYS A 71 12.75 -2.18 23.38
CA LYS A 71 13.71 -3.18 23.82
C LYS A 71 13.25 -4.56 23.38
N SER A 72 14.12 -5.31 22.71
CA SER A 72 13.85 -6.69 22.31
C SER A 72 13.51 -7.57 23.52
N GLU A 73 12.76 -8.66 23.30
CA GLU A 73 12.51 -9.66 24.37
C GLU A 73 13.82 -10.12 25.02
N LYS A 74 14.89 -10.22 24.22
CA LYS A 74 16.23 -10.59 24.65
C LYS A 74 16.81 -9.59 25.64
N GLU A 75 16.73 -8.30 25.34
CA GLU A 75 17.21 -7.21 26.21
C GLU A 75 16.42 -7.15 27.51
N GLN A 76 15.09 -7.19 27.43
CA GLN A 76 14.23 -7.17 28.63
C GLN A 76 14.48 -8.38 29.53
N ASN A 77 14.70 -9.57 28.96
CA ASN A 77 15.07 -10.77 29.69
C ASN A 77 16.44 -10.64 30.37
N LEU A 78 17.43 -10.00 29.72
CA LEU A 78 18.73 -9.74 30.33
C LEU A 78 18.66 -8.70 31.45
N GLU A 79 17.85 -7.65 31.30
CA GLU A 79 17.61 -6.65 32.35
C GLU A 79 16.97 -7.28 33.60
N GLU A 80 15.98 -8.15 33.40
CA GLU A 80 15.36 -8.89 34.51
C GLU A 80 16.39 -9.79 35.22
N TRP A 81 17.24 -10.50 34.48
CA TRP A 81 18.30 -11.32 35.07
C TRP A 81 19.37 -10.50 35.79
N ALA A 82 19.78 -9.37 35.22
CA ALA A 82 20.74 -8.45 35.82
C ALA A 82 20.23 -7.98 37.19
N LYS A 83 18.96 -7.55 37.24
CA LYS A 83 18.28 -7.16 38.47
C LYS A 83 18.17 -8.33 39.46
N ALA A 84 17.71 -9.49 39.02
CA ALA A 84 17.51 -10.67 39.88
C ALA A 84 18.81 -11.16 40.53
N LEU A 85 19.90 -11.16 39.76
CA LEU A 85 21.21 -11.61 40.23
C LEU A 85 22.02 -10.50 40.91
N ASN A 86 21.54 -9.24 40.86
CA ASN A 86 22.21 -8.03 41.32
C ASN A 86 23.61 -7.88 40.69
N ILE A 87 23.63 -7.88 39.36
CA ILE A 87 24.83 -7.72 38.52
C ILE A 87 24.55 -6.77 37.37
N GLU A 88 25.58 -6.29 36.70
CA GLU A 88 25.44 -5.45 35.51
C GLU A 88 24.95 -6.26 34.30
N ASN A 89 24.11 -5.62 33.47
CA ASN A 89 23.74 -6.15 32.17
C ASN A 89 24.90 -5.94 31.18
N ASN A 90 25.75 -6.96 31.03
CA ASN A 90 26.94 -6.90 30.18
C ASN A 90 27.11 -8.18 29.35
N ALA A 91 28.18 -8.24 28.55
CA ALA A 91 28.48 -9.39 27.71
C ALA A 91 28.62 -10.71 28.50
N ALA A 92 29.08 -10.63 29.75
CA ALA A 92 29.24 -11.80 30.60
C ALA A 92 27.88 -12.39 31.04
N LEU A 93 26.92 -11.54 31.43
CA LEU A 93 25.55 -11.99 31.69
C LEU A 93 24.89 -12.58 30.44
N LYS A 94 25.07 -11.93 29.27
CA LYS A 94 24.54 -12.40 28.00
C LYS A 94 25.09 -13.79 27.62
N ASP A 95 26.40 -13.98 27.74
CA ASP A 95 27.05 -15.28 27.54
C ASP A 95 26.55 -16.31 28.56
N PHE A 96 26.37 -15.92 29.82
CA PHE A 96 25.84 -16.83 30.83
C PHE A 96 24.40 -17.26 30.55
N VAL A 97 23.49 -16.36 30.19
CA VAL A 97 22.06 -16.69 29.98
C VAL A 97 21.83 -17.46 28.68
N TYR A 98 22.56 -17.14 27.61
CA TYR A 98 22.33 -17.71 26.28
C TYR A 98 23.42 -18.70 25.79
N GLY A 99 24.57 -18.81 26.47
CA GLY A 99 25.65 -19.74 26.13
C GLY A 99 25.48 -21.14 26.73
N ASN A 100 26.46 -22.03 26.51
CA ASN A 100 26.44 -23.38 27.07
C ASN A 100 27.33 -23.51 28.31
N HIS A 101 26.72 -23.55 29.51
CA HIS A 101 27.46 -23.67 30.77
C HIS A 101 27.18 -24.97 31.53
N ILE A 102 26.57 -25.98 30.88
CA ILE A 102 26.11 -27.22 31.54
C ILE A 102 27.23 -27.97 32.25
N ALA A 103 28.37 -28.17 31.57
CA ALA A 103 29.50 -28.90 32.14
C ALA A 103 30.02 -28.23 33.42
N TYR A 104 30.12 -26.89 33.39
CA TYR A 104 30.60 -26.09 34.49
C TYR A 104 29.61 -26.04 35.67
N LEU A 105 28.32 -25.82 35.37
CA LEU A 105 27.27 -25.85 36.38
C LEU A 105 27.17 -27.21 37.08
N ASN A 106 27.39 -28.32 36.36
CA ASN A 106 27.44 -29.66 36.94
C ASN A 106 28.63 -29.83 37.90
N GLN A 107 29.80 -29.27 37.57
CA GLN A 107 30.97 -29.26 38.47
C GLN A 107 30.63 -28.50 39.77
N LEU A 108 30.02 -27.32 39.65
CA LEU A 108 29.58 -26.54 40.82
C LEU A 108 28.53 -27.29 41.64
N LEU A 109 27.55 -27.93 41.00
CA LEU A 109 26.54 -28.72 41.69
C LEU A 109 27.16 -29.89 42.46
N LYS A 110 28.11 -30.60 41.85
CA LYS A 110 28.86 -31.69 42.51
C LYS A 110 29.63 -31.16 43.73
N ALA A 111 30.34 -30.03 43.57
CA ALA A 111 31.06 -29.39 44.68
C ALA A 111 30.12 -28.97 45.81
N LYS A 112 28.95 -28.39 45.49
CA LYS A 112 27.93 -27.98 46.47
C LYS A 112 27.35 -29.19 47.21
N LYS A 113 27.06 -30.29 46.51
CA LYS A 113 26.60 -31.56 47.11
C LYS A 113 27.65 -32.17 48.04
N SER A 114 28.94 -32.05 47.69
CA SER A 114 30.06 -32.43 48.54
C SER A 114 30.43 -31.39 49.62
N LYS A 115 29.60 -30.36 49.83
CA LYS A 115 29.79 -29.29 50.83
C LYS A 115 31.13 -28.53 50.69
N LYS A 116 31.72 -28.46 49.50
CA LYS A 116 32.92 -27.66 49.25
C LYS A 116 32.57 -26.17 49.29
N SER A 117 33.51 -25.32 49.71
CA SER A 117 33.37 -23.87 49.59
C SER A 117 33.44 -23.44 48.12
N PHE A 118 32.80 -22.32 47.76
CA PHE A 118 32.83 -21.79 46.39
C PHE A 118 34.26 -21.50 45.93
N LYS A 119 35.11 -20.92 46.79
CA LYS A 119 36.53 -20.64 46.51
C LYS A 119 37.32 -21.89 46.08
N ASN A 120 36.94 -23.06 46.57
CA ASN A 120 37.60 -24.34 46.24
C ASN A 120 36.93 -25.07 45.08
N ALA A 121 35.89 -24.48 44.49
CA ALA A 121 35.08 -25.07 43.43
C ALA A 121 35.27 -24.39 42.05
N THR A 122 35.91 -23.22 41.98
CA THR A 122 36.01 -22.41 40.75
C THR A 122 37.28 -21.55 40.67
N ASN A 123 37.82 -21.42 39.44
CA ASN A 123 38.72 -20.34 38.99
C ASN A 123 38.17 -19.64 37.71
N GLY A 124 36.87 -19.75 37.42
CA GLY A 124 36.29 -19.45 36.10
C GLY A 124 35.87 -17.99 35.85
N VAL A 125 35.72 -17.65 34.57
CA VAL A 125 34.99 -16.47 34.09
C VAL A 125 33.53 -16.58 34.57
N HIS A 126 32.89 -15.45 34.94
CA HIS A 126 31.55 -15.36 35.58
C HIS A 126 31.46 -15.64 37.09
N ASN A 127 32.56 -15.48 37.84
CA ASN A 127 32.62 -15.74 39.28
C ASN A 127 31.51 -15.07 40.12
N SER A 128 31.07 -13.85 39.77
CA SER A 128 29.99 -13.15 40.48
C SER A 128 28.64 -13.88 40.35
N ILE A 129 28.28 -14.29 39.14
CA ILE A 129 27.06 -15.06 38.83
C ILE A 129 27.11 -16.40 39.54
N TYR A 130 28.19 -17.16 39.32
CA TYR A 130 28.32 -18.49 39.89
C TYR A 130 28.32 -18.47 41.42
N ASN A 131 28.93 -17.47 42.05
CA ASN A 131 28.89 -17.32 43.51
C ASN A 131 27.46 -17.15 44.03
N LYS A 132 26.63 -16.36 43.32
CA LYS A 132 25.22 -16.15 43.67
C LYS A 132 24.42 -17.43 43.53
N LEU A 133 24.59 -18.15 42.42
CA LEU A 133 23.90 -19.43 42.19
C LEU A 133 24.36 -20.51 43.18
N TYR A 134 25.64 -20.54 43.52
CA TYR A 134 26.21 -21.51 44.46
C TYR A 134 25.61 -21.41 45.86
N GLN A 135 24.96 -20.31 46.23
CA GLN A 135 24.31 -20.19 47.54
C GLN A 135 23.20 -21.24 47.72
N ASN A 136 22.51 -21.61 46.65
CA ASN A 136 21.37 -22.51 46.68
C ASN A 136 21.47 -23.57 45.56
N LYS A 137 21.47 -24.85 45.95
CA LYS A 137 21.55 -25.97 44.99
C LYS A 137 20.44 -25.92 43.92
N ASP A 138 19.25 -25.42 44.30
CA ASP A 138 18.09 -25.40 43.40
C ASP A 138 18.32 -24.42 42.24
N TYR A 139 19.11 -23.36 42.45
CA TYR A 139 19.44 -22.38 41.40
C TYR A 139 20.41 -22.97 40.36
N LEU A 140 21.41 -23.73 40.83
CA LEU A 140 22.30 -24.47 39.94
C LEU A 140 21.54 -25.52 39.13
N GLU A 141 20.64 -26.27 39.78
CA GLU A 141 19.81 -27.28 39.11
C GLU A 141 18.87 -26.66 38.06
N TYR A 142 18.31 -25.47 38.33
CA TYR A 142 17.52 -24.73 37.35
C TYR A 142 18.34 -24.31 36.13
N PHE A 143 19.54 -23.74 36.32
CA PHE A 143 20.34 -23.32 35.17
C PHE A 143 20.82 -24.52 34.35
N ILE A 144 21.20 -25.64 34.99
CA ILE A 144 21.50 -26.88 34.24
C ILE A 144 20.31 -27.29 33.37
N LEU A 145 19.10 -27.28 33.94
CA LEU A 145 17.87 -27.64 33.24
C LEU A 145 17.58 -26.72 32.04
N ILE A 146 17.63 -25.40 32.21
CA ILE A 146 17.27 -24.48 31.12
C ILE A 146 18.34 -24.44 30.02
N HIS A 147 19.62 -24.60 30.37
CA HIS A 147 20.68 -24.73 29.37
C HIS A 147 20.55 -26.05 28.60
N ASP A 148 20.27 -27.16 29.28
CA ASP A 148 20.02 -28.46 28.65
C ASP A 148 18.86 -28.38 27.66
N TYR A 149 17.75 -27.75 28.05
CA TYR A 149 16.64 -27.52 27.15
C TYR A 149 17.02 -26.64 25.94
N SER A 150 17.71 -25.53 26.17
CA SER A 150 18.03 -24.57 25.11
C SER A 150 19.03 -25.13 24.08
N HIS A 151 19.92 -26.04 24.50
CA HIS A 151 20.90 -26.67 23.61
C HIS A 151 20.38 -27.94 22.93
N ASN A 152 19.51 -28.69 23.60
CA ASN A 152 19.07 -30.01 23.13
C ASN A 152 17.65 -30.03 22.54
N VAL A 153 16.89 -28.93 22.66
CA VAL A 153 15.51 -28.82 22.14
C VAL A 153 15.34 -27.67 21.15
N ASN A 154 16.21 -26.65 21.18
CA ASN A 154 16.24 -25.56 20.19
C ASN A 154 17.47 -25.70 19.26
N SER A 155 17.41 -26.54 18.22
CA SER A 155 18.42 -26.48 17.16
C SER A 155 18.05 -25.39 16.13
N TYR A 156 18.61 -24.19 16.34
CA TYR A 156 18.90 -23.06 15.42
C TYR A 156 18.02 -22.68 14.20
N SER A 157 18.14 -21.39 13.86
CA SER A 157 17.79 -20.65 12.63
C SER A 157 16.42 -19.95 12.61
N ASP A 158 16.42 -18.86 11.85
CA ASP A 158 15.47 -17.77 11.68
C ASP A 158 13.99 -18.02 12.02
N GLU A 159 13.33 -16.94 12.48
CA GLU A 159 11.92 -16.91 12.89
C GLU A 159 10.95 -17.39 11.79
N TRP A 160 11.38 -17.37 10.53
CA TRP A 160 10.62 -17.83 9.37
C TRP A 160 10.79 -19.32 9.01
N LEU A 161 11.77 -20.03 9.57
CA LEU A 161 12.03 -21.46 9.29
C LEU A 161 11.35 -22.41 10.28
N TYR A 162 10.51 -21.89 11.18
CA TYR A 162 9.92 -22.62 12.32
C TYR A 162 9.11 -23.87 11.94
N ALA A 163 8.58 -23.94 10.72
CA ALA A 163 7.75 -25.05 10.28
C ALA A 163 8.54 -26.25 9.69
N TYR A 164 9.77 -26.04 9.23
CA TYR A 164 10.44 -27.01 8.35
C TYR A 164 11.68 -27.70 8.94
N HIS A 165 12.33 -27.13 9.96
CA HIS A 165 13.64 -27.65 10.44
C HIS A 165 13.81 -27.86 11.94
N VAL A 166 12.76 -27.78 12.75
CA VAL A 166 12.88 -28.20 14.17
C VAL A 166 13.00 -29.72 14.24
N ASN A 167 14.17 -30.21 14.66
CA ASN A 167 14.32 -31.60 15.07
C ASN A 167 13.21 -31.94 16.07
N LYS A 168 12.53 -33.08 15.86
CA LYS A 168 11.51 -33.58 16.79
C LYS A 168 12.15 -33.66 18.17
N ALA A 169 11.61 -32.90 19.12
CA ALA A 169 12.13 -32.87 20.48
C ALA A 169 12.26 -34.31 21.03
N ASP A 170 13.41 -34.63 21.64
CA ASP A 170 13.61 -35.92 22.32
C ASP A 170 12.57 -36.04 23.45
N SER A 171 11.56 -36.87 23.21
CA SER A 171 10.42 -37.02 24.12
C SER A 171 10.80 -37.54 25.51
N PHE A 172 11.88 -38.32 25.60
CA PHE A 172 12.36 -38.88 26.87
C PHE A 172 13.09 -37.80 27.67
N LYS A 173 13.98 -37.05 27.03
CA LYS A 173 14.66 -35.90 27.66
C LYS A 173 13.66 -34.83 28.08
N LEU A 174 12.68 -34.50 27.22
CA LEU A 174 11.64 -33.54 27.56
C LEU A 174 10.84 -33.97 28.80
N THR A 175 10.45 -35.25 28.87
CA THR A 175 9.72 -35.79 30.03
C THR A 175 10.57 -35.72 31.30
N THR A 176 11.86 -36.03 31.20
CA THR A 176 12.83 -35.94 32.29
C THR A 176 12.99 -34.48 32.78
N ASN A 177 13.14 -33.54 31.85
CA ASN A 177 13.26 -32.11 32.14
C ASN A 177 11.99 -31.55 32.78
N LEU A 178 10.81 -31.94 32.30
CA LEU A 178 9.53 -31.55 32.91
C LEU A 178 9.41 -32.08 34.34
N LYS A 179 9.75 -33.35 34.59
CA LYS A 179 9.74 -33.92 35.95
C LYS A 179 10.70 -33.17 36.86
N LYS A 180 11.93 -32.91 36.38
CA LYS A 180 12.93 -32.16 37.14
C LYS A 180 12.48 -30.73 37.43
N SER A 181 11.81 -30.08 36.47
CA SER A 181 11.22 -28.75 36.67
C SER A 181 10.19 -28.74 37.80
N GLN A 182 9.34 -29.76 37.88
CA GLN A 182 8.35 -29.89 38.98
C GLN A 182 9.03 -30.12 40.33
N GLU A 183 10.10 -30.90 40.37
CA GLU A 183 10.89 -31.14 41.59
C GLU A 183 11.54 -29.84 42.11
N ILE A 184 12.18 -29.07 41.22
CA ILE A 184 12.80 -27.78 41.57
C ILE A 184 11.72 -26.79 41.99
N TYR A 185 10.60 -26.71 41.28
CA TYR A 185 9.51 -25.81 41.64
C TYR A 185 9.02 -26.09 43.08
N LYS A 186 8.77 -27.37 43.41
CA LYS A 186 8.33 -27.79 44.75
C LYS A 186 9.39 -27.52 45.82
N SER A 187 10.69 -27.65 45.52
CA SER A 187 11.74 -27.34 46.50
C SER A 187 11.81 -25.83 46.82
N LEU A 188 11.46 -24.99 45.84
CA LEU A 188 11.39 -23.54 45.99
C LEU A 188 10.09 -23.06 46.67
N ASP A 189 9.01 -23.86 46.74
CA ASP A 189 7.73 -23.45 47.36
C ASP A 189 7.86 -22.99 48.82
N ARG A 190 8.85 -23.52 49.55
CA ARG A 190 9.10 -23.18 50.95
C ARG A 190 9.88 -21.86 51.11
N LYS A 191 10.36 -21.27 50.01
CA LYS A 191 11.18 -20.07 49.99
C LYS A 191 10.37 -18.90 49.43
N LYS A 192 10.43 -17.76 50.11
CA LYS A 192 9.67 -16.54 49.76
C LYS A 192 10.56 -15.39 49.31
N ASP A 193 11.87 -15.62 49.16
CA ASP A 193 12.77 -14.58 48.63
C ASP A 193 12.47 -14.29 47.16
N GLU A 194 12.76 -13.05 46.75
CA GLU A 194 12.48 -12.54 45.40
C GLU A 194 13.09 -13.42 44.31
N LEU A 195 14.32 -13.91 44.52
CA LEU A 195 15.02 -14.75 43.56
C LEU A 195 14.32 -16.11 43.41
N SER A 196 13.91 -16.75 44.51
CA SER A 196 13.09 -17.97 44.46
C SER A 196 11.78 -17.77 43.69
N LEU A 197 11.10 -16.62 43.85
CA LEU A 197 9.87 -16.31 43.12
C LEU A 197 10.10 -16.12 41.62
N ILE A 198 11.20 -15.47 41.22
CA ILE A 198 11.59 -15.32 39.80
C ILE A 198 11.84 -16.70 39.17
N PHE A 199 12.59 -17.57 39.85
CA PHE A 199 12.86 -18.92 39.37
C PHE A 199 11.57 -19.76 39.27
N LYS A 200 10.67 -19.66 40.26
CA LYS A 200 9.37 -20.34 40.20
C LYS A 200 8.54 -19.88 39.02
N THR A 201 8.50 -18.58 38.74
CA THR A 201 7.78 -18.02 37.58
C THR A 201 8.33 -18.56 36.27
N ARG A 202 9.66 -18.60 36.12
CA ARG A 202 10.33 -19.15 34.92
C ARG A 202 10.17 -20.65 34.78
N LEU A 203 10.19 -21.41 35.87
CA LEU A 203 9.87 -22.85 35.87
C LEU A 203 8.41 -23.10 35.47
N ALA A 204 7.47 -22.30 35.98
CA ALA A 204 6.06 -22.40 35.59
C ALA A 204 5.89 -22.11 34.09
N TYR A 205 6.50 -21.04 33.59
CA TYR A 205 6.54 -20.74 32.17
C TYR A 205 7.09 -21.93 31.36
N HIS A 206 8.21 -22.49 31.78
CA HIS A 206 8.83 -23.63 31.11
C HIS A 206 7.90 -24.85 31.05
N LEU A 207 7.27 -25.22 32.17
CA LEU A 207 6.32 -26.34 32.25
C LEU A 207 5.16 -26.14 31.27
N VAL A 208 4.58 -24.93 31.23
CA VAL A 208 3.46 -24.61 30.34
C VAL A 208 3.91 -24.59 28.88
N ARG A 209 5.03 -23.91 28.59
CA ARG A 209 5.60 -23.76 27.24
C ARG A 209 5.91 -25.11 26.61
N ALA A 210 6.62 -25.97 27.31
CA ALA A 210 6.99 -27.28 26.83
C ALA A 210 5.76 -28.13 26.48
N ALA A 211 4.72 -28.13 27.32
CA ALA A 211 3.48 -28.82 27.00
C ALA A 211 2.73 -28.20 25.80
N HIS A 212 2.69 -26.88 25.70
CA HIS A 212 2.03 -26.15 24.60
C HIS A 212 2.65 -26.46 23.24
N PHE A 213 3.97 -26.29 23.09
CA PHE A 213 4.66 -26.52 21.81
C PHE A 213 4.72 -28.00 21.40
N ASN A 214 4.52 -28.92 22.35
CA ASN A 214 4.33 -30.34 22.07
C ASN A 214 2.85 -30.73 21.81
N LYS A 215 1.98 -29.74 21.55
CA LYS A 215 0.55 -29.91 21.25
C LYS A 215 -0.25 -30.62 22.36
N LYS A 216 0.26 -30.63 23.60
CA LYS A 216 -0.42 -31.19 24.78
C LYS A 216 -1.19 -30.10 25.52
N TYR A 217 -2.16 -29.47 24.86
CA TYR A 217 -2.81 -28.24 25.33
C TYR A 217 -3.56 -28.40 26.66
N GLU A 218 -4.23 -29.52 26.89
CA GLU A 218 -4.88 -29.78 28.19
C GLU A 218 -3.87 -29.92 29.32
N GLN A 219 -2.73 -30.55 29.04
CA GLN A 219 -1.64 -30.66 30.01
C GLN A 219 -1.01 -29.29 30.29
N ALA A 220 -0.86 -28.44 29.27
CA ALA A 220 -0.41 -27.06 29.43
C ALA A 220 -1.39 -26.25 30.29
N ASN A 221 -2.71 -26.40 30.08
CA ASN A 221 -3.76 -25.79 30.88
C ASN A 221 -3.72 -26.26 32.34
N LYS A 222 -3.53 -27.58 32.57
CA LYS A 222 -3.33 -28.14 33.91
C LYS A 222 -2.08 -27.56 34.58
N TYR A 223 -0.95 -27.48 33.87
CA TYR A 223 0.28 -26.89 34.40
C TYR A 223 0.15 -25.40 34.68
N PHE A 224 -0.58 -24.66 33.86
CA PHE A 224 -0.82 -23.25 34.12
C PHE A 224 -1.60 -23.06 35.42
N ASN A 225 -2.70 -23.80 35.59
CA ASN A 225 -3.50 -23.72 36.81
C ASN A 225 -2.73 -24.16 38.07
N THR A 226 -1.84 -25.15 37.93
CA THR A 226 -1.09 -25.72 39.05
C THR A 226 0.14 -24.90 39.42
N TYR A 227 0.92 -24.43 38.44
CA TYR A 227 2.25 -23.86 38.64
C TYR A 227 2.35 -22.38 38.29
N ALA A 228 1.66 -21.91 37.24
CA ALA A 228 1.74 -20.51 36.82
C ALA A 228 0.80 -19.60 37.62
N LYS A 229 -0.47 -20.01 37.78
CA LYS A 229 -1.49 -19.24 38.50
C LYS A 229 -1.08 -18.82 39.93
N PRO A 230 -0.39 -19.65 40.74
CA PRO A 230 0.06 -19.25 42.08
C PRO A 230 1.17 -18.18 42.11
N VAL A 231 1.88 -17.98 41.00
CA VAL A 231 2.98 -17.01 40.86
C VAL A 231 2.67 -15.95 39.80
N LEU A 232 1.42 -15.90 39.33
CA LEU A 232 0.98 -14.94 38.35
C LEU A 232 0.87 -13.57 39.01
N THR A 233 1.55 -12.59 38.43
CA THR A 233 1.49 -11.18 38.82
C THR A 233 1.01 -10.35 37.65
N ASN A 234 1.13 -9.02 37.74
CA ASN A 234 0.82 -8.13 36.63
C ASN A 234 1.71 -8.43 35.41
N VAL A 235 1.15 -8.29 34.19
CA VAL A 235 1.84 -8.60 32.93
C VAL A 235 3.10 -7.74 32.78
N GLU A 236 3.00 -6.46 33.11
CA GLU A 236 4.09 -5.47 33.01
C GLU A 236 5.20 -5.67 34.05
N SER A 237 5.03 -6.58 35.02
CA SER A 237 6.01 -6.77 36.11
C SER A 237 7.22 -7.62 35.70
N SER A 238 7.14 -8.37 34.60
CA SER A 238 8.20 -9.27 34.13
C SER A 238 7.93 -9.73 32.70
N ILE A 239 8.99 -9.84 31.89
CA ILE A 239 8.91 -10.37 30.51
C ILE A 239 8.32 -11.81 30.50
N VAL A 240 8.54 -12.57 31.57
CA VAL A 240 8.04 -13.94 31.70
C VAL A 240 6.52 -13.95 31.95
N GLN A 241 5.98 -12.93 32.62
CA GLN A 241 4.53 -12.79 32.80
C GLN A 241 3.85 -12.45 31.45
N GLU A 242 4.49 -11.61 30.64
CA GLU A 242 4.06 -11.35 29.25
C GLU A 242 4.04 -12.64 28.41
N TRP A 243 5.12 -13.42 28.47
CA TRP A 243 5.18 -14.71 27.78
C TRP A 243 4.13 -15.71 28.29
N LEU A 244 3.89 -15.77 29.61
CA LEU A 244 2.84 -16.60 30.20
C LEU A 244 1.45 -16.21 29.72
N ALA A 245 1.17 -14.91 29.60
CA ALA A 245 -0.10 -14.42 29.06
C ALA A 245 -0.29 -14.84 27.59
N GLY A 246 0.76 -14.71 26.76
CA GLY A 246 0.73 -15.14 25.36
C GLY A 246 0.50 -16.65 25.20
N ILE A 247 1.26 -17.48 25.92
CA ILE A 247 1.09 -18.95 25.87
C ILE A 247 -0.27 -19.36 26.44
N ARG A 248 -0.80 -18.64 27.44
CA ARG A 248 -2.15 -18.89 27.96
C ARG A 248 -3.22 -18.61 26.91
N GLY A 249 -3.12 -17.50 26.19
CA GLY A 249 -3.98 -17.20 25.05
C GLY A 249 -3.88 -18.28 23.97
N GLY A 250 -2.67 -18.61 23.55
CA GLY A 250 -2.41 -19.61 22.51
C GLY A 250 -2.95 -21.01 22.85
N MET A 251 -2.76 -21.49 24.09
CA MET A 251 -3.32 -22.79 24.49
C MET A 251 -4.86 -22.78 24.51
N LEU A 252 -5.48 -21.69 24.95
CA LEU A 252 -6.93 -21.60 25.09
C LEU A 252 -7.60 -21.55 23.72
N SER A 253 -6.99 -20.84 22.77
CA SER A 253 -7.43 -20.82 21.37
C SER A 253 -7.46 -22.24 20.79
N ARG A 254 -6.39 -23.03 21.00
CA ARG A 254 -6.31 -24.44 20.54
C ARG A 254 -7.30 -25.37 21.26
N LEU A 255 -7.76 -25.01 22.45
CA LEU A 255 -8.82 -25.71 23.19
C LEU A 255 -10.23 -25.21 22.85
N GLN A 256 -10.41 -24.40 21.81
CA GLN A 256 -11.68 -23.79 21.42
C GLN A 256 -12.31 -22.89 22.50
N ARG A 257 -11.51 -22.42 23.47
CA ARG A 257 -11.91 -21.47 24.52
C ARG A 257 -11.56 -20.05 24.09
N LYS A 258 -12.10 -19.65 22.94
CA LYS A 258 -11.72 -18.45 22.19
C LYS A 258 -11.92 -17.15 22.99
N GLN A 259 -13.00 -17.05 23.76
CA GLN A 259 -13.28 -15.87 24.60
C GLN A 259 -12.21 -15.68 25.68
N GLU A 260 -11.81 -16.77 26.34
CA GLU A 260 -10.74 -16.71 27.32
C GLU A 260 -9.39 -16.45 26.65
N ALA A 261 -9.15 -17.00 25.46
CA ALA A 261 -7.94 -16.72 24.69
C ALA A 261 -7.81 -15.21 24.40
N PHE A 262 -8.86 -14.60 23.87
CA PHE A 262 -8.91 -13.17 23.58
C PHE A 262 -8.66 -12.33 24.84
N PHE A 263 -9.26 -12.70 25.97
CA PHE A 263 -9.02 -12.01 27.24
C PHE A 263 -7.53 -11.96 27.63
N TRP A 264 -6.81 -13.07 27.48
CA TRP A 264 -5.38 -13.13 27.79
C TRP A 264 -4.53 -12.37 26.78
N PHE A 265 -4.86 -12.44 25.49
CA PHE A 265 -4.20 -11.65 24.48
C PHE A 265 -4.46 -10.15 24.64
N ALA A 266 -5.66 -9.74 25.08
CA ALA A 266 -5.98 -8.34 25.34
C ALA A 266 -5.13 -7.75 26.47
N ARG A 267 -4.91 -8.52 27.55
CA ARG A 267 -3.98 -8.15 28.62
C ARG A 267 -2.54 -8.04 28.10
N LYS A 268 -2.08 -9.03 27.34
CA LYS A 268 -0.75 -9.00 26.72
C LYS A 268 -0.58 -7.79 25.81
N PHE A 269 -1.60 -7.49 25.01
CA PHE A 269 -1.57 -6.39 24.06
C PHE A 269 -1.49 -5.03 24.75
N ASN A 270 -2.31 -4.80 25.78
CA ASN A 270 -2.37 -3.49 26.44
C ASN A 270 -1.31 -3.27 27.53
N ARG A 271 -0.74 -4.35 28.09
CA ARG A 271 0.17 -4.29 29.25
C ARG A 271 1.57 -4.85 28.98
N GLY A 272 1.78 -5.51 27.84
CA GLY A 272 3.08 -6.05 27.43
C GLY A 272 4.03 -4.96 26.92
N THR A 273 5.32 -5.28 26.89
CA THR A 273 6.40 -4.33 26.59
C THR A 273 7.26 -4.74 25.39
N SER A 274 7.15 -5.97 24.88
CA SER A 274 8.08 -6.49 23.85
C SER A 274 7.41 -7.23 22.69
N SER A 275 6.26 -7.87 22.92
CA SER A 275 5.64 -8.81 21.99
C SER A 275 4.17 -8.47 21.71
N VAL A 276 3.88 -7.18 21.70
CA VAL A 276 2.55 -6.64 21.49
C VAL A 276 2.06 -6.83 20.05
N GLY A 277 2.95 -6.77 19.06
CA GLY A 277 2.61 -7.07 17.65
C GLY A 277 2.06 -8.48 17.46
N GLN A 278 2.70 -9.49 18.07
CA GLN A 278 2.17 -10.85 18.07
C GLN A 278 0.79 -10.94 18.74
N ALA A 279 0.61 -10.25 19.87
CA ALA A 279 -0.68 -10.21 20.56
C ALA A 279 -1.78 -9.58 19.69
N TYR A 280 -1.44 -8.55 18.91
CA TYR A 280 -2.36 -7.93 17.95
C TYR A 280 -2.82 -8.92 16.87
N ILE A 281 -1.90 -9.68 16.27
CA ILE A 281 -2.23 -10.71 15.26
C ILE A 281 -3.16 -11.76 15.85
N ASP A 282 -2.82 -12.27 17.04
CA ASP A 282 -3.62 -13.27 17.73
C ASP A 282 -5.03 -12.75 18.08
N LEU A 283 -5.15 -11.47 18.45
CA LEU A 283 -6.45 -10.82 18.68
C LEU A 283 -7.24 -10.65 17.38
N LYS A 284 -6.60 -10.22 16.29
CA LYS A 284 -7.27 -10.03 14.99
C LYS A 284 -7.95 -11.31 14.54
N TRP A 285 -7.23 -12.44 14.60
CA TRP A 285 -7.78 -13.76 14.24
C TRP A 285 -8.95 -14.21 15.11
N LEU A 286 -9.05 -13.72 16.34
CA LEU A 286 -10.13 -14.08 17.27
C LEU A 286 -11.28 -13.08 17.30
N SER A 287 -11.07 -11.84 16.84
CA SER A 287 -12.00 -10.72 17.04
C SER A 287 -13.37 -10.92 16.38
N ASN A 288 -13.45 -11.75 15.33
CA ASN A 288 -14.67 -12.04 14.59
C ASN A 288 -15.35 -13.37 15.02
N ASP A 289 -14.79 -14.09 15.99
CA ASP A 289 -15.25 -15.45 16.36
C ASP A 289 -16.35 -15.47 17.44
N PHE A 290 -16.67 -14.35 18.09
CA PHE A 290 -17.63 -14.31 19.20
C PHE A 290 -18.24 -12.92 19.42
N ASP A 291 -19.36 -12.88 20.15
CA ASP A 291 -19.89 -11.62 20.68
C ASP A 291 -18.98 -11.10 21.79
N THR A 292 -18.49 -9.87 21.58
CA THR A 292 -17.73 -9.05 22.53
C THR A 292 -18.28 -9.08 23.96
N LYS A 293 -19.61 -9.06 24.15
CA LYS A 293 -20.24 -9.10 25.49
C LYS A 293 -19.86 -10.34 26.28
N GLN A 294 -19.59 -11.46 25.60
CA GLN A 294 -19.18 -12.71 26.23
C GLN A 294 -17.81 -12.60 26.88
N VAL A 295 -16.85 -11.93 26.22
CA VAL A 295 -15.50 -11.73 26.76
C VAL A 295 -15.53 -10.81 27.99
N LEU A 296 -16.37 -9.78 27.98
CA LEU A 296 -16.51 -8.88 29.12
C LEU A 296 -16.96 -9.59 30.41
N THR A 297 -17.70 -10.69 30.31
CA THR A 297 -18.10 -11.48 31.49
C THR A 297 -16.90 -12.08 32.23
N LEU A 298 -15.74 -12.18 31.56
CA LEU A 298 -14.49 -12.67 32.14
C LEU A 298 -13.72 -11.56 32.88
N ALA A 299 -14.06 -10.30 32.66
CA ALA A 299 -13.40 -9.17 33.30
C ALA A 299 -13.75 -9.11 34.78
N LYS A 300 -12.74 -9.17 35.65
CA LYS A 300 -12.95 -9.16 37.11
C LYS A 300 -12.71 -7.80 37.75
N ILE A 301 -11.96 -6.94 37.08
CA ILE A 301 -11.58 -5.61 37.53
C ILE A 301 -11.76 -4.60 36.40
N LYS A 302 -11.81 -3.30 36.74
CA LYS A 302 -11.96 -2.21 35.76
C LYS A 302 -10.92 -2.31 34.64
N GLN A 303 -9.65 -2.56 34.99
CA GLN A 303 -8.56 -2.67 34.02
C GLN A 303 -8.76 -3.79 32.99
N ASP A 304 -9.33 -4.92 33.40
CA ASP A 304 -9.62 -6.02 32.48
C ASP A 304 -10.64 -5.62 31.40
N SER A 305 -11.65 -4.84 31.81
CA SER A 305 -12.62 -4.31 30.85
C SER A 305 -11.94 -3.34 29.87
N LEU A 306 -11.09 -2.44 30.38
CA LEU A 306 -10.33 -1.49 29.55
C LEU A 306 -9.47 -2.18 28.50
N ASP A 307 -8.79 -3.26 28.89
CA ASP A 307 -7.94 -4.00 27.95
C ASP A 307 -8.77 -4.67 26.84
N ILE A 308 -9.89 -5.29 27.19
CA ILE A 308 -10.82 -5.90 26.22
C ILE A 308 -11.32 -4.82 25.25
N TYR A 309 -11.77 -3.67 25.76
CA TYR A 309 -12.29 -2.59 24.92
C TYR A 309 -11.24 -2.03 23.97
N ALA A 310 -10.03 -1.79 24.44
CA ALA A 310 -8.93 -1.30 23.60
C ALA A 310 -8.52 -2.34 22.55
N ALA A 311 -8.47 -3.62 22.91
CA ALA A 311 -8.16 -4.71 21.98
C ALA A 311 -9.20 -4.82 20.85
N ILE A 312 -10.49 -4.76 21.18
CA ILE A 312 -11.58 -4.81 20.18
C ILE A 312 -11.53 -3.60 19.26
N SER A 313 -11.32 -2.41 19.84
CA SER A 313 -11.25 -1.17 19.06
C SER A 313 -10.08 -1.23 18.06
N ALA A 314 -8.96 -1.82 18.44
CA ALA A 314 -7.77 -1.95 17.60
C ALA A 314 -7.89 -3.03 16.51
N THR A 315 -8.61 -4.13 16.76
CA THR A 315 -8.51 -5.36 15.94
C THR A 315 -9.72 -5.62 15.05
N SER A 316 -10.90 -5.09 15.40
CA SER A 316 -12.11 -5.24 14.60
C SER A 316 -12.16 -4.18 13.51
N VAL A 317 -12.41 -4.58 12.26
CA VAL A 317 -12.67 -3.65 11.14
C VAL A 317 -14.08 -3.04 11.21
N GLU A 318 -15.00 -3.70 11.89
CA GLU A 318 -16.37 -3.24 12.03
C GLU A 318 -16.47 -2.02 12.96
N LEU A 319 -17.41 -1.14 12.65
CA LEU A 319 -17.77 -0.04 13.55
C LEU A 319 -18.49 -0.60 14.79
N LYS A 320 -17.91 -0.39 15.97
CA LYS A 320 -18.51 -0.81 17.25
C LYS A 320 -19.01 0.38 18.07
N SER A 321 -19.17 1.53 17.44
CA SER A 321 -19.55 2.80 18.07
C SER A 321 -20.83 2.76 18.90
N THR A 322 -21.84 1.95 18.54
CA THR A 322 -23.06 1.76 19.35
C THR A 322 -22.75 1.14 20.71
N TYR A 323 -21.94 0.08 20.69
CA TYR A 323 -21.48 -0.60 21.89
C TYR A 323 -20.57 0.32 22.71
N LEU A 324 -19.61 0.97 22.05
CA LEU A 324 -18.68 1.87 22.69
C LEU A 324 -19.38 3.07 23.32
N ASN A 325 -20.39 3.66 22.69
CA ASN A 325 -21.12 4.81 23.23
C ASN A 325 -21.72 4.54 24.63
N ASN A 326 -22.19 3.32 24.88
CA ASN A 326 -22.72 2.92 26.18
C ASN A 326 -21.61 2.68 27.22
N THR A 327 -20.44 2.23 26.76
CA THR A 327 -19.34 1.83 27.61
C THR A 327 -18.33 2.94 27.89
N ILE A 328 -17.75 3.50 26.84
CA ILE A 328 -16.56 4.37 26.88
C ILE A 328 -16.83 5.63 27.71
N SER A 329 -18.08 6.05 27.77
CA SER A 329 -18.50 7.16 28.62
C SER A 329 -18.34 6.90 30.11
N ASN A 330 -18.25 5.62 30.52
CA ASN A 330 -17.99 5.19 31.89
C ASN A 330 -16.48 4.96 32.14
N ILE A 331 -15.63 5.14 31.14
CA ILE A 331 -14.17 5.13 31.29
C ILE A 331 -13.74 6.52 31.74
N ASP A 332 -13.05 6.61 32.87
CA ASP A 332 -12.55 7.88 33.42
C ASP A 332 -11.14 8.21 32.92
N ASP A 333 -10.44 7.22 32.39
CA ASP A 333 -9.14 7.40 31.75
C ASP A 333 -9.33 8.04 30.37
N GLU A 334 -9.04 9.34 30.26
CA GLU A 334 -9.24 10.10 29.03
C GLU A 334 -8.30 9.60 27.91
N THR A 335 -7.08 9.17 28.22
CA THR A 335 -6.13 8.62 27.23
C THR A 335 -6.66 7.35 26.55
N THR A 336 -7.18 6.38 27.32
CA THR A 336 -7.79 5.17 26.74
C THR A 336 -9.09 5.48 26.02
N SER A 337 -9.91 6.37 26.55
CA SER A 337 -11.15 6.81 25.89
C SER A 337 -10.85 7.48 24.54
N PHE A 338 -9.80 8.30 24.49
CA PHE A 338 -9.36 8.97 23.28
C PHE A 338 -8.80 7.96 22.25
N PHE A 339 -7.96 7.01 22.67
CA PHE A 339 -7.44 5.94 21.80
C PHE A 339 -8.56 5.16 21.12
N MET A 340 -9.53 4.69 21.90
CA MET A 340 -10.65 3.90 21.38
C MET A 340 -11.53 4.73 20.45
N TRP A 341 -11.83 5.98 20.83
CA TRP A 341 -12.58 6.90 19.98
C TRP A 341 -11.87 7.19 18.65
N TYR A 342 -10.56 7.43 18.70
CA TYR A 342 -9.78 7.75 17.51
C TYR A 342 -9.69 6.55 16.56
N ARG A 343 -9.60 5.31 17.08
CA ARG A 343 -9.75 4.11 16.27
C ARG A 343 -11.12 4.00 15.59
N GLU A 344 -12.20 4.34 16.28
CA GLU A 344 -13.50 4.38 15.64
C GLU A 344 -13.61 5.50 14.60
N LEU A 345 -12.97 6.66 14.81
CA LEU A 345 -12.92 7.72 13.80
C LEU A 345 -12.30 7.20 12.50
N GLN A 346 -11.17 6.50 12.57
CA GLN A 346 -10.50 5.91 11.42
C GLN A 346 -11.41 4.93 10.68
N LYS A 347 -12.09 4.04 11.40
CA LYS A 347 -13.05 3.12 10.79
C LYS A 347 -14.21 3.87 10.13
N VAL A 348 -14.67 4.98 10.70
CA VAL A 348 -15.72 5.81 10.07
C VAL A 348 -15.17 6.46 8.80
N GLU A 349 -13.92 6.93 8.81
CA GLU A 349 -13.25 7.39 7.58
C GLU A 349 -13.22 6.30 6.52
N GLU A 350 -12.83 5.07 6.86
CA GLU A 350 -12.73 3.97 5.89
C GLU A 350 -14.09 3.40 5.43
N THR A 351 -15.07 3.27 6.32
CA THR A 351 -16.32 2.52 6.05
C THR A 351 -17.52 3.40 5.76
N TYR A 352 -17.46 4.70 6.04
CA TYR A 352 -18.59 5.60 5.82
C TYR A 352 -18.20 6.80 4.95
N TYR A 353 -17.09 7.49 5.25
CA TYR A 353 -16.72 8.70 4.50
C TYR A 353 -15.98 8.40 3.21
N HIS A 354 -15.02 7.48 3.24
CA HIS A 354 -14.27 7.12 2.06
C HIS A 354 -15.20 6.62 0.96
N PRO A 355 -16.23 5.77 1.21
CA PRO A 355 -17.20 5.38 0.17
C PRO A 355 -18.05 6.51 -0.39
N MET A 356 -18.34 7.55 0.40
CA MET A 356 -19.07 8.73 -0.08
C MET A 356 -18.23 9.61 -0.99
N ASN A 357 -16.93 9.67 -0.71
CA ASN A 357 -15.99 10.43 -1.52
C ASN A 357 -15.39 9.55 -2.63
N CYS A 358 -15.47 8.22 -2.52
CA CYS A 358 -14.77 7.21 -3.30
C CYS A 358 -15.56 5.93 -3.59
N GLU A 359 -16.07 5.80 -4.83
CA GLU A 359 -16.76 4.58 -5.28
C GLU A 359 -15.87 3.34 -5.22
N HIS A 360 -14.55 3.51 -5.32
CA HIS A 360 -13.60 2.41 -5.37
C HIS A 360 -13.34 1.68 -4.05
N THR A 361 -13.80 2.24 -2.93
CA THR A 361 -13.82 1.54 -1.63
C THR A 361 -14.49 0.18 -1.67
N LYS A 362 -15.46 0.01 -2.58
CA LYS A 362 -16.20 -1.24 -2.76
C LYS A 362 -15.41 -2.31 -3.54
N TYR A 363 -14.24 -1.98 -4.08
CA TYR A 363 -13.39 -2.92 -4.81
C TYR A 363 -12.12 -3.31 -4.04
N ARG A 364 -11.98 -2.88 -2.77
CA ARG A 364 -10.89 -3.35 -1.90
C ARG A 364 -11.01 -4.87 -1.72
N TRP A 365 -9.88 -5.55 -1.56
CA TRP A 365 -9.83 -7.01 -1.32
C TRP A 365 -9.63 -7.37 0.15
N ASP A 366 -10.07 -6.50 1.05
CA ASP A 366 -9.86 -6.65 2.48
C ASP A 366 -11.17 -6.81 3.25
N ASP A 367 -11.04 -7.01 4.57
CA ASP A 367 -12.17 -7.20 5.47
C ASP A 367 -13.13 -5.97 5.45
N TYR A 368 -12.67 -4.78 5.02
CA TYR A 368 -13.50 -3.59 4.94
C TYR A 368 -14.47 -3.62 3.76
N ALA A 369 -14.06 -4.10 2.58
CA ALA A 369 -14.98 -4.27 1.45
C ALA A 369 -16.12 -5.23 1.78
N THR A 370 -15.79 -6.36 2.41
CA THR A 370 -16.79 -7.34 2.88
C THR A 370 -17.78 -6.68 3.85
N TYR A 371 -17.28 -5.91 4.82
CA TYR A 371 -18.13 -5.19 5.77
C TYR A 371 -19.01 -4.12 5.11
N LEU A 372 -18.49 -3.39 4.11
CA LEU A 372 -19.24 -2.41 3.33
C LEU A 372 -20.44 -3.04 2.60
N ASP A 373 -20.22 -4.20 1.99
CA ASP A 373 -21.22 -4.89 1.17
C ASP A 373 -22.26 -5.63 2.04
N GLU A 374 -21.82 -6.31 3.09
CA GLU A 374 -22.70 -7.16 3.91
C GLU A 374 -23.45 -6.38 5.00
N HIS A 375 -22.92 -5.24 5.46
CA HIS A 375 -23.43 -4.54 6.66
C HIS A 375 -23.78 -3.03 6.48
N PRO A 376 -24.38 -2.58 5.38
CA PRO A 376 -24.61 -1.15 5.13
C PRO A 376 -25.49 -0.45 6.19
N GLN A 377 -26.46 -1.16 6.77
CA GLN A 377 -27.34 -0.61 7.82
C GLN A 377 -26.63 -0.47 9.18
N ASP A 378 -25.74 -1.42 9.50
CA ASP A 378 -24.95 -1.37 10.73
C ASP A 378 -23.95 -0.23 10.68
N ILE A 379 -23.36 0.04 9.52
CA ILE A 379 -22.48 1.18 9.29
C ILE A 379 -23.22 2.49 9.57
N GLN A 380 -24.40 2.69 8.98
CA GLN A 380 -25.20 3.91 9.21
C GLN A 380 -25.61 4.07 10.68
N THR A 381 -25.99 2.98 11.33
CA THR A 381 -26.40 2.98 12.74
C THR A 381 -25.23 3.33 13.64
N ASN A 382 -24.08 2.69 13.45
CA ASN A 382 -22.88 2.95 14.22
C ASN A 382 -22.31 4.35 13.93
N TYR A 383 -22.42 4.86 12.71
CA TYR A 383 -22.05 6.24 12.41
C TYR A 383 -22.86 7.24 13.24
N LYS A 384 -24.19 7.08 13.30
CA LYS A 384 -25.05 7.91 14.17
C LYS A 384 -24.64 7.79 15.65
N ALA A 385 -24.27 6.60 16.09
CA ALA A 385 -23.77 6.39 17.45
C ALA A 385 -22.40 7.06 17.68
N PHE A 386 -21.50 7.02 16.69
CA PHE A 386 -20.18 7.67 16.73
C PHE A 386 -20.30 9.19 16.89
N LYS A 387 -21.27 9.83 16.20
CA LYS A 387 -21.57 11.26 16.36
C LYS A 387 -21.97 11.60 17.79
N LYS A 388 -22.88 10.81 18.37
CA LYS A 388 -23.32 10.96 19.76
C LYS A 388 -22.18 10.76 20.75
N LEU A 389 -21.37 9.73 20.51
CA LEU A 389 -20.18 9.41 21.29
C LEU A 389 -19.19 10.59 21.31
N THR A 390 -18.82 11.09 20.13
CA THR A 390 -17.87 12.21 19.99
C THR A 390 -18.37 13.44 20.75
N LEU A 391 -19.66 13.79 20.64
CA LEU A 391 -20.25 14.91 21.38
C LEU A 391 -20.24 14.68 22.90
N LYS A 392 -20.50 13.45 23.35
CA LYS A 392 -20.46 13.09 24.77
C LYS A 392 -19.05 13.20 25.35
N LEU A 393 -18.05 12.68 24.64
CA LEU A 393 -16.64 12.78 25.03
C LEU A 393 -16.15 14.23 25.02
N HIS A 394 -16.50 15.02 24.01
CA HIS A 394 -16.21 16.45 23.97
C HIS A 394 -16.72 17.21 25.21
N LYS A 395 -17.95 16.88 25.66
CA LYS A 395 -18.55 17.48 26.87
C LYS A 395 -17.90 16.97 28.17
N LYS A 396 -17.46 15.70 28.20
CA LYS A 396 -16.84 15.06 29.37
C LYS A 396 -15.37 15.46 29.54
N ALA A 397 -14.66 15.71 28.45
CA ALA A 397 -13.22 15.95 28.43
C ALA A 397 -12.82 17.09 29.37
N LYS A 398 -11.93 16.77 30.30
CA LYS A 398 -11.35 17.71 31.27
C LYS A 398 -10.01 18.24 30.76
N LEU A 399 -9.23 17.39 30.09
CA LEU A 399 -7.94 17.79 29.53
C LEU A 399 -8.15 18.49 28.19
N LEU A 400 -7.44 19.60 28.04
CA LEU A 400 -7.57 20.47 26.86
C LEU A 400 -7.17 19.75 25.57
N GLU A 401 -6.15 18.87 25.64
CA GLU A 401 -5.68 18.09 24.50
C GLU A 401 -6.79 17.28 23.84
N TYR A 402 -7.51 16.45 24.60
CA TYR A 402 -8.59 15.64 24.04
C TYR A 402 -9.78 16.49 23.60
N LYS A 403 -10.09 17.56 24.36
CA LYS A 403 -11.22 18.44 24.06
C LYS A 403 -11.08 19.14 22.71
N GLU A 404 -9.88 19.64 22.39
CA GLU A 404 -9.60 20.28 21.11
C GLU A 404 -9.67 19.30 19.95
N HIS A 405 -9.14 18.07 20.10
CA HIS A 405 -9.29 17.03 19.07
C HIS A 405 -10.76 16.65 18.82
N TYR A 406 -11.56 16.48 19.88
CA TYR A 406 -12.99 16.23 19.72
C TYR A 406 -13.72 17.41 19.05
N THR A 407 -13.29 18.65 19.30
CA THR A 407 -13.84 19.84 18.64
C THR A 407 -13.60 19.80 17.14
N ASN A 408 -12.36 19.50 16.71
CA ASN A 408 -12.04 19.31 15.29
C ASN A 408 -12.82 18.15 14.67
N ALA A 409 -13.00 17.04 15.40
CA ALA A 409 -13.77 15.94 14.87
C ALA A 409 -15.26 16.25 14.72
N LEU A 410 -15.85 17.02 15.64
CA LEU A 410 -17.22 17.50 15.50
C LEU A 410 -17.37 18.45 14.30
N ALA A 411 -16.36 19.29 14.03
CA ALA A 411 -16.31 20.08 12.81
C ALA A 411 -16.28 19.18 11.57
N TYR A 412 -15.36 18.22 11.54
CA TYR A 412 -15.17 17.28 10.43
C TYR A 412 -16.43 16.45 10.14
N ILE A 413 -17.03 15.85 11.17
CA ILE A 413 -18.32 15.15 11.10
C ILE A 413 -19.41 16.06 10.48
N SER A 414 -19.46 17.33 10.92
CA SER A 414 -20.47 18.26 10.42
C SER A 414 -20.23 18.66 8.96
N LEU A 415 -18.98 18.75 8.51
CA LEU A 415 -18.64 18.99 7.10
C LEU A 415 -19.13 17.83 6.22
N LEU A 416 -18.92 16.60 6.66
CA LEU A 416 -19.28 15.39 5.90
C LEU A 416 -20.79 15.12 5.91
N ASP A 417 -21.48 15.55 6.97
CA ASP A 417 -22.96 15.63 7.00
C ASP A 417 -23.51 16.81 6.14
N ASN A 418 -22.65 17.56 5.42
CA ASN A 418 -23.00 18.79 4.69
C ASN A 418 -23.67 19.88 5.55
N ASN A 419 -23.43 19.87 6.87
CA ASN A 419 -23.94 20.88 7.81
C ASN A 419 -22.87 21.95 8.06
N PHE A 420 -22.67 22.82 7.07
CA PHE A 420 -21.61 23.82 7.07
C PHE A 420 -21.74 24.88 8.17
N ASP A 421 -22.95 25.21 8.61
CA ASP A 421 -23.19 26.17 9.70
C ASP A 421 -22.71 25.59 11.04
N LYS A 422 -23.12 24.35 11.34
CA LYS A 422 -22.67 23.66 12.54
C LYS A 422 -21.16 23.39 12.52
N ALA A 423 -20.61 23.03 11.36
CA ALA A 423 -19.17 22.92 11.20
C ALA A 423 -18.47 24.25 11.55
N SER A 424 -19.01 25.38 11.11
CA SER A 424 -18.46 26.71 11.40
C SER A 424 -18.44 27.03 12.90
N THR A 425 -19.46 26.61 13.65
CA THR A 425 -19.48 26.76 15.12
C THR A 425 -18.24 26.13 15.75
N TYR A 426 -17.89 24.90 15.35
CA TYR A 426 -16.72 24.21 15.87
C TYR A 426 -15.40 24.77 15.31
N LEU A 427 -15.35 25.08 14.01
CA LEU A 427 -14.15 25.62 13.36
C LEU A 427 -13.72 26.99 13.89
N ASN A 428 -14.66 27.76 14.43
CA ASN A 428 -14.39 29.08 15.04
C ASN A 428 -14.02 29.00 16.52
N SER A 429 -13.91 27.79 17.08
CA SER A 429 -13.40 27.60 18.45
C SER A 429 -11.94 28.06 18.57
N ASN A 430 -11.54 28.46 19.77
CA ASN A 430 -10.16 28.85 20.04
C ASN A 430 -9.33 27.59 20.33
N PHE A 431 -8.43 27.26 19.40
CA PHE A 431 -7.48 26.15 19.55
C PHE A 431 -6.17 26.70 20.11
N THR A 432 -5.58 26.01 21.08
CA THR A 432 -4.33 26.40 21.73
C THR A 432 -3.16 25.51 21.33
N LEU A 433 -3.40 24.21 21.14
CA LEU A 433 -2.38 23.26 20.71
C LEU A 433 -2.05 23.43 19.23
N GLU A 434 -0.79 23.31 18.88
CA GLU A 434 -0.33 23.53 17.50
C GLU A 434 -0.92 22.50 16.53
N GLU A 435 -0.95 21.23 16.91
CA GLU A 435 -1.53 20.17 16.07
C GLU A 435 -3.01 20.41 15.79
N THR A 436 -3.79 20.76 16.81
CA THR A 436 -5.24 20.97 16.65
C THR A 436 -5.53 22.24 15.85
N LYS A 437 -4.67 23.28 15.96
CA LYS A 437 -4.70 24.46 15.06
C LYS A 437 -4.45 24.06 13.60
N ASN A 438 -3.46 23.20 13.37
CA ASN A 438 -3.12 22.74 12.02
C ASN A 438 -4.25 21.86 11.44
N GLN A 439 -4.84 20.96 12.23
CA GLN A 439 -6.01 20.19 11.82
C GLN A 439 -7.21 21.11 11.51
N ASN A 440 -7.43 22.13 12.34
CA ASN A 440 -8.49 23.11 12.13
C ASN A 440 -8.30 23.88 10.82
N LEU A 441 -7.05 24.22 10.46
CA LEU A 441 -6.70 24.86 9.19
C LEU A 441 -7.06 23.96 8.00
N VAL A 442 -6.69 22.68 8.04
CA VAL A 442 -7.04 21.68 7.01
C VAL A 442 -8.55 21.63 6.81
N LEU A 443 -9.32 21.53 7.90
CA LEU A 443 -10.79 21.45 7.84
C LEU A 443 -11.44 22.75 7.33
N LYS A 444 -10.87 23.93 7.64
CA LYS A 444 -11.33 25.22 7.12
C LYS A 444 -11.15 25.33 5.60
N LEU A 445 -10.02 24.85 5.09
CA LEU A 445 -9.75 24.84 3.65
C LEU A 445 -10.60 23.79 2.93
N TYR A 446 -10.75 22.60 3.51
CA TYR A 446 -11.67 21.58 3.00
C TYR A 446 -13.12 22.11 2.90
N LYS A 447 -13.60 22.83 3.91
CA LYS A 447 -14.91 23.49 3.85
C LYS A 447 -15.02 24.46 2.65
N GLN A 448 -13.98 25.23 2.37
CA GLN A 448 -13.98 26.22 1.28
C GLN A 448 -14.04 25.56 -0.10
N THR A 449 -13.37 24.41 -0.27
CA THR A 449 -13.44 23.65 -1.53
C THR A 449 -14.82 23.04 -1.75
N GLN A 450 -15.52 22.64 -0.69
CA GLN A 450 -16.90 22.12 -0.79
C GLN A 450 -17.93 23.20 -1.14
N LEU A 451 -17.76 24.42 -0.62
CA LEU A 451 -18.69 25.53 -0.87
C LEU A 451 -18.44 26.28 -2.18
N ASN A 452 -17.32 26.02 -2.87
CA ASN A 452 -16.85 26.73 -4.07
C ASN A 452 -16.83 28.27 -3.94
N SER A 453 -16.86 28.82 -2.72
CA SER A 453 -17.29 30.20 -2.49
C SER A 453 -16.15 31.23 -2.40
N HIS A 454 -14.92 30.81 -2.14
CA HIS A 454 -13.65 31.58 -2.19
C HIS A 454 -12.59 30.83 -1.36
N LEU A 455 -11.35 30.74 -1.85
CA LEU A 455 -10.21 30.18 -1.10
C LEU A 455 -9.43 31.31 -0.42
N ASN A 456 -9.39 31.29 0.90
CA ASN A 456 -8.64 32.25 1.69
C ASN A 456 -7.13 32.04 1.48
N GLN A 457 -6.50 32.93 0.72
CA GLN A 457 -5.09 32.83 0.34
C GLN A 457 -4.14 32.78 1.55
N ASN A 458 -4.43 33.52 2.63
CA ASN A 458 -3.62 33.47 3.85
C ASN A 458 -3.67 32.08 4.52
N GLN A 459 -4.83 31.42 4.51
CA GLN A 459 -4.96 30.06 5.01
C GLN A 459 -4.22 29.06 4.11
N LEU A 460 -4.31 29.22 2.79
CA LEU A 460 -3.53 28.40 1.85
C LEU A 460 -2.02 28.57 2.09
N THR A 461 -1.53 29.80 2.23
CA THR A 461 -0.12 30.06 2.57
C THR A 461 0.29 29.37 3.87
N LYS A 462 -0.56 29.37 4.90
CA LYS A 462 -0.30 28.64 6.15
C LYS A 462 -0.24 27.14 5.93
N LEU A 463 -1.10 26.58 5.08
CA LEU A 463 -1.09 25.15 4.73
C LEU A 463 0.19 24.79 3.96
N LEU A 464 0.64 25.64 3.05
CA LEU A 464 1.89 25.44 2.30
C LEU A 464 3.11 25.55 3.23
N ASN A 465 3.11 26.46 4.20
CA ASN A 465 4.13 26.51 5.24
C ASN A 465 4.11 25.24 6.11
N LEU A 466 2.93 24.71 6.43
CA LEU A 466 2.78 23.43 7.14
C LEU A 466 3.36 22.27 6.32
N TRP A 467 3.04 22.20 5.01
CA TRP A 467 3.62 21.23 4.08
C TRP A 467 5.14 21.31 4.05
N ARG A 468 5.70 22.52 3.98
CA ARG A 468 7.15 22.77 4.00
C ARG A 468 7.79 22.32 5.32
N ASN A 469 7.21 22.71 6.45
CA ASN A 469 7.81 22.55 7.78
C ASN A 469 7.66 21.12 8.35
N ASN A 470 6.61 20.39 7.97
CA ASN A 470 6.41 18.99 8.38
C ASN A 470 7.40 18.01 7.71
N TYR A 471 8.43 18.51 7.03
CA TYR A 471 9.55 17.76 6.43
C TYR A 471 10.29 16.83 7.43
N GLN A 472 10.26 17.12 8.74
CA GLN A 472 10.85 16.27 9.77
C GLN A 472 9.80 15.55 10.65
N GLY A 473 8.52 15.69 10.32
CA GLY A 473 7.40 15.09 11.05
C GLY A 473 7.04 13.68 10.55
N SER A 474 6.10 13.04 11.24
CA SER A 474 5.52 11.76 10.84
C SER A 474 4.95 11.77 9.41
N TYR A 475 5.26 10.74 8.63
CA TYR A 475 4.72 10.44 7.30
C TYR A 475 3.22 10.80 7.14
N VAL A 476 2.40 10.38 8.11
CA VAL A 476 0.93 10.55 8.10
C VAL A 476 0.46 12.02 8.01
N ARG A 477 1.15 12.97 8.63
CA ARG A 477 0.74 14.40 8.60
C ARG A 477 1.02 15.05 7.25
N VAL A 478 2.11 14.62 6.62
CA VAL A 478 2.46 15.03 5.27
C VAL A 478 1.39 14.55 4.30
N ASP A 479 0.98 13.30 4.42
CA ASP A 479 -0.01 12.69 3.54
C ASP A 479 -1.32 13.45 3.59
N VAL A 480 -1.87 13.73 4.78
CA VAL A 480 -3.13 14.49 4.91
C VAL A 480 -3.08 15.84 4.20
N VAL A 481 -1.96 16.56 4.31
CA VAL A 481 -1.79 17.84 3.61
C VAL A 481 -1.68 17.63 2.10
N GLN A 482 -0.92 16.64 1.65
CA GLN A 482 -0.81 16.30 0.23
C GLN A 482 -2.15 15.86 -0.36
N TYR A 483 -2.94 15.04 0.35
CA TYR A 483 -4.31 14.68 -0.01
C TYR A 483 -5.19 15.92 -0.15
N LEU A 484 -5.15 16.85 0.81
CA LEU A 484 -5.93 18.08 0.74
C LEU A 484 -5.54 18.92 -0.50
N LEU A 485 -4.25 19.05 -0.79
CA LEU A 485 -3.76 19.78 -1.96
C LEU A 485 -4.18 19.08 -3.26
N ARG A 486 -3.96 17.77 -3.35
CA ARG A 486 -4.13 16.95 -4.56
C ARG A 486 -5.58 16.71 -4.93
N ASP A 487 -6.39 16.32 -3.95
CA ASP A 487 -7.72 15.75 -4.19
C ASP A 487 -8.86 16.73 -3.94
N PHE A 488 -8.58 17.84 -3.26
CA PHE A 488 -9.61 18.81 -2.91
C PHE A 488 -9.31 20.21 -3.45
N ILE A 489 -8.15 20.78 -3.17
CA ILE A 489 -7.87 22.17 -3.54
C ILE A 489 -7.56 22.30 -5.03
N ALA A 490 -6.60 21.52 -5.56
CA ALA A 490 -6.24 21.57 -6.97
C ALA A 490 -7.44 21.32 -7.91
N PRO A 491 -8.20 20.22 -7.78
CA PRO A 491 -9.27 19.90 -8.72
C PRO A 491 -10.56 20.68 -8.48
N HIS A 492 -10.98 20.87 -7.22
CA HIS A 492 -12.30 21.45 -6.94
C HIS A 492 -12.29 22.97 -6.79
N TYR A 493 -11.12 23.58 -6.60
CA TYR A 493 -11.01 25.04 -6.54
C TYR A 493 -10.28 25.60 -7.76
N TYR A 494 -8.98 25.33 -7.89
CA TYR A 494 -8.16 25.96 -8.92
C TYR A 494 -8.58 25.52 -10.33
N TYR A 495 -8.65 24.21 -10.58
CA TYR A 495 -9.02 23.70 -11.90
C TYR A 495 -10.46 24.08 -12.30
N LYS A 496 -11.44 23.92 -11.40
CA LYS A 496 -12.84 24.35 -11.66
C LYS A 496 -12.98 25.86 -11.92
N GLN A 497 -12.04 26.67 -11.47
CA GLN A 497 -12.00 28.11 -11.76
C GLN A 497 -11.13 28.47 -12.97
N ASN A 498 -10.71 27.48 -13.77
CA ASN A 498 -9.83 27.63 -14.93
C ASN A 498 -8.43 28.17 -14.58
N ASP A 499 -7.97 27.97 -13.33
CA ASP A 499 -6.61 28.28 -12.91
C ASP A 499 -5.72 27.03 -12.95
N THR A 500 -5.37 26.63 -14.17
CA THR A 500 -4.57 25.43 -14.46
C THR A 500 -3.18 25.50 -13.83
N LEU A 501 -2.56 26.68 -13.79
CA LEU A 501 -1.21 26.85 -13.23
C LEU A 501 -1.22 26.63 -11.71
N GLY A 502 -2.21 27.15 -11.00
CA GLY A 502 -2.42 26.88 -9.59
C GLY A 502 -2.63 25.40 -9.31
N ALA A 503 -3.48 24.73 -10.10
CA ALA A 503 -3.74 23.30 -9.96
C ALA A 503 -2.48 22.44 -10.17
N PHE A 504 -1.74 22.66 -11.27
CA PHE A 504 -0.50 21.94 -11.58
C PHE A 504 0.56 22.10 -10.49
N THR A 505 0.69 23.31 -9.96
CA THR A 505 1.65 23.58 -8.89
C THR A 505 1.34 22.76 -7.65
N LEU A 506 0.06 22.67 -7.27
CA LEU A 506 -0.37 21.90 -6.10
C LEU A 506 -0.29 20.39 -6.30
N TRP A 507 -0.63 19.89 -7.50
CA TRP A 507 -0.41 18.49 -7.85
C TRP A 507 1.08 18.12 -7.84
N GLY A 508 1.94 19.03 -8.28
CA GLY A 508 3.39 18.89 -8.11
C GLY A 508 3.81 18.76 -6.65
N PHE A 509 3.29 19.57 -5.73
CA PHE A 509 3.62 19.47 -4.30
C PHE A 509 3.17 18.14 -3.66
N ALA A 510 2.14 17.51 -4.22
CA ALA A 510 1.57 16.28 -3.69
C ALA A 510 2.33 15.00 -4.11
N ASN A 511 3.14 15.02 -5.16
CA ASN A 511 3.76 13.80 -5.72
C ASN A 511 5.27 13.64 -5.46
N TYR A 512 5.78 14.23 -4.37
CA TYR A 512 7.21 14.23 -4.08
C TYR A 512 7.58 13.54 -2.78
N ASP A 513 8.57 12.65 -2.87
CA ASP A 513 9.29 12.07 -1.74
C ASP A 513 9.85 13.19 -0.84
N LEU A 514 9.85 12.94 0.46
CA LEU A 514 10.28 13.85 1.51
C LEU A 514 11.62 14.50 1.16
N ASN A 515 12.57 13.73 0.59
CA ASN A 515 13.93 14.16 0.29
C ASN A 515 14.08 15.16 -0.89
N GLN A 516 13.04 15.38 -1.70
CA GLN A 516 13.14 16.13 -2.97
C GLN A 516 12.37 17.46 -2.99
N ARG A 517 11.82 17.92 -1.86
CA ARG A 517 10.93 19.11 -1.79
C ARG A 517 11.52 20.47 -2.13
N LYS A 518 12.83 20.56 -2.40
CA LYS A 518 13.48 21.80 -2.84
C LYS A 518 13.49 21.97 -4.36
N ASP A 519 13.29 20.88 -5.12
CA ASP A 519 13.20 20.92 -6.57
C ASP A 519 12.02 20.07 -7.05
N ILE A 520 10.93 20.78 -7.30
CA ILE A 520 9.64 20.18 -7.63
C ILE A 520 9.47 20.25 -9.13
N GLN A 521 9.39 19.09 -9.76
CA GLN A 521 9.08 18.96 -11.18
C GLN A 521 7.60 18.59 -11.30
N ILE A 522 6.76 19.52 -11.73
CA ILE A 522 5.31 19.31 -11.73
C ILE A 522 4.87 18.12 -12.62
N ALA A 523 5.68 17.72 -13.62
CA ALA A 523 5.43 16.57 -14.48
C ALA A 523 5.75 15.22 -13.82
N THR A 524 6.29 15.16 -12.60
CA THR A 524 6.32 13.88 -11.88
C THR A 524 4.94 13.49 -11.38
N SER A 525 4.03 14.45 -11.18
CA SER A 525 2.62 14.17 -10.92
C SER A 525 1.97 13.56 -12.15
N GLU A 526 1.48 12.32 -12.03
CA GLU A 526 0.78 11.60 -13.10
C GLU A 526 -0.39 12.44 -13.67
N VAL A 527 -1.19 13.06 -12.79
CA VAL A 527 -2.30 13.94 -13.18
C VAL A 527 -1.81 15.10 -14.05
N THR A 528 -0.80 15.84 -13.59
CA THR A 528 -0.25 16.99 -14.33
C THR A 528 0.40 16.55 -15.64
N GLN A 529 1.16 15.44 -15.61
CA GLN A 529 1.81 14.86 -16.78
C GLN A 529 0.81 14.53 -17.87
N TYR A 530 -0.23 13.76 -17.54
CA TYR A 530 -1.26 13.36 -18.49
C TYR A 530 -2.03 14.57 -18.99
N PHE A 531 -2.40 15.51 -18.12
CA PHE A 531 -3.08 16.74 -18.54
C PHE A 531 -2.22 17.56 -19.51
N MET A 532 -0.96 17.82 -19.16
CA MET A 532 -0.06 18.60 -20.01
C MET A 532 0.14 17.91 -21.35
N ASN A 533 0.28 16.58 -21.37
CA ASN A 533 0.50 15.85 -22.60
C ASN A 533 -0.74 15.87 -23.49
N TYR A 534 -1.92 15.61 -22.93
CA TYR A 534 -3.09 15.23 -23.71
C TYR A 534 -4.23 16.24 -23.72
N SER A 535 -4.31 17.17 -22.77
CA SER A 535 -5.42 18.15 -22.70
C SER A 535 -5.02 19.56 -23.13
N LEU A 536 -3.73 19.90 -23.04
CA LEU A 536 -3.24 21.20 -23.52
C LEU A 536 -2.81 21.10 -24.99
N ASN A 537 -3.19 22.07 -25.80
CA ASN A 537 -2.52 22.27 -27.09
C ASN A 537 -1.12 22.89 -26.90
N THR A 538 -0.39 23.08 -28.00
CA THR A 538 0.99 23.61 -27.97
C THR A 538 1.10 25.01 -27.38
N ASP A 539 0.21 25.91 -27.78
CA ASP A 539 0.23 27.29 -27.33
C ASP A 539 -0.12 27.41 -25.84
N GLU A 540 -1.11 26.64 -25.38
CA GLU A 540 -1.48 26.55 -23.97
C GLU A 540 -0.35 25.99 -23.12
N PHE A 541 0.32 24.93 -23.58
CA PHE A 541 1.48 24.36 -22.89
C PHE A 541 2.64 25.36 -22.80
N LEU A 542 2.96 26.05 -23.90
CA LEU A 542 4.00 27.09 -23.91
C LEU A 542 3.61 28.27 -23.00
N SER A 543 2.33 28.64 -22.97
CA SER A 543 1.81 29.66 -22.07
C SER A 543 2.02 29.27 -20.61
N ILE A 544 1.61 28.05 -20.20
CA ILE A 544 1.82 27.53 -18.85
C ILE A 544 3.32 27.50 -18.50
N LYS A 545 4.16 27.05 -19.43
CA LYS A 545 5.61 27.03 -19.24
C LYS A 545 6.18 28.43 -19.00
N ASN A 546 5.78 29.41 -19.81
CA ASN A 546 6.26 30.79 -19.66
C ASN A 546 5.79 31.39 -18.34
N GLN A 547 4.51 31.20 -17.99
CA GLN A 547 3.96 31.66 -16.73
C GLN A 547 4.65 31.02 -15.52
N LEU A 548 5.06 29.75 -15.61
CA LEU A 548 5.83 29.06 -14.58
C LEU A 548 7.21 29.71 -14.38
N VAL A 549 7.95 29.95 -15.48
CA VAL A 549 9.27 30.60 -15.46
C VAL A 549 9.18 32.02 -14.89
N GLU A 550 8.14 32.76 -15.29
CA GLU A 550 7.88 34.11 -14.82
C GLU A 550 7.22 34.17 -13.43
N LYS A 551 6.88 33.00 -12.85
CA LYS A 551 6.25 32.87 -11.53
C LYS A 551 4.94 33.66 -11.41
N ARG A 552 4.11 33.62 -12.47
CA ARG A 552 2.83 34.36 -12.57
C ARG A 552 1.68 33.73 -11.77
N HIS A 553 1.94 33.22 -10.58
CA HIS A 553 0.91 32.71 -9.68
C HIS A 553 1.33 32.89 -8.20
N PRO A 554 0.41 33.23 -7.28
CA PRO A 554 0.75 33.44 -5.87
C PRO A 554 1.46 32.24 -5.21
N ILE A 555 1.10 31.01 -5.59
CA ILE A 555 1.75 29.79 -5.06
C ILE A 555 3.22 29.70 -5.54
N LEU A 556 3.50 30.07 -6.79
CA LEU A 556 4.86 30.07 -7.34
C LEU A 556 5.72 31.15 -6.70
N GLN A 557 5.14 32.33 -6.43
CA GLN A 557 5.80 33.40 -5.70
C GLN A 557 6.10 32.97 -4.26
N TRP A 558 5.14 32.31 -3.60
CA TRP A 558 5.37 31.72 -2.28
C TRP A 558 6.51 30.71 -2.31
N ALA A 559 6.52 29.77 -3.26
CA ALA A 559 7.56 28.75 -3.37
C ALA A 559 8.95 29.37 -3.57
N ASN A 560 9.06 30.35 -4.46
CA ASN A 560 10.29 31.09 -4.70
C ASN A 560 10.79 31.80 -3.43
N ASN A 561 9.90 32.43 -2.67
CA ASN A 561 10.25 33.10 -1.41
C ASN A 561 10.66 32.13 -0.29
N ASN A 562 10.48 30.82 -0.50
CA ASN A 562 10.80 29.76 0.44
C ASN A 562 11.92 28.82 -0.07
N ASP A 563 12.67 29.26 -1.09
CA ASP A 563 13.77 28.51 -1.72
C ASP A 563 13.35 27.15 -2.30
N ILE A 564 12.13 27.09 -2.84
CA ILE A 564 11.60 25.92 -3.53
C ILE A 564 11.63 26.22 -5.03
N SER A 565 12.49 25.49 -5.75
CA SER A 565 12.51 25.47 -7.21
C SER A 565 11.30 24.70 -7.71
N ILE A 566 10.58 25.27 -8.68
CA ILE A 566 9.50 24.60 -9.38
C ILE A 566 9.81 24.66 -10.86
N SER A 567 9.83 23.49 -11.49
CA SER A 567 10.04 23.33 -12.92
C SER A 567 9.02 22.35 -13.50
N ILE A 568 8.99 22.20 -14.82
CA ILE A 568 8.12 21.19 -15.45
C ILE A 568 8.70 19.78 -15.25
N GLY A 569 10.03 19.59 -15.37
CA GLY A 569 10.66 18.26 -15.49
C GLY A 569 10.41 17.62 -16.87
N GLY A 570 11.40 16.92 -17.42
CA GLY A 570 11.25 16.11 -18.65
C GLY A 570 10.66 16.79 -19.92
N TYR A 571 10.53 18.12 -19.95
CA TYR A 571 9.59 18.81 -20.87
C TYR A 571 10.00 18.79 -22.34
N THR A 572 11.25 18.45 -22.66
CA THR A 572 11.70 18.32 -24.06
C THR A 572 10.85 17.30 -24.80
N SER A 573 10.48 16.21 -24.13
CA SER A 573 9.64 15.16 -24.71
C SER A 573 8.20 15.63 -24.95
N PHE A 574 7.58 16.39 -24.02
CA PHE A 574 6.22 16.91 -24.25
C PHE A 574 6.16 17.86 -25.43
N LEU A 575 7.10 18.80 -25.52
CA LEU A 575 7.09 19.78 -26.60
C LEU A 575 7.41 19.15 -27.95
N PHE A 576 8.24 18.11 -27.96
CA PHE A 576 8.47 17.28 -29.14
C PHE A 576 7.16 16.66 -29.66
N TYR A 577 6.41 15.93 -28.81
CA TYR A 577 5.16 15.29 -29.22
C TYR A 577 4.10 16.30 -29.65
N LYS A 578 4.03 17.44 -28.98
CA LYS A 578 3.14 18.53 -29.36
C LYS A 578 3.43 19.03 -30.78
N TYR A 579 4.68 19.30 -31.12
CA TYR A 579 5.03 19.67 -32.48
C TYR A 579 4.82 18.58 -33.52
N VAL A 580 4.97 17.30 -33.16
CA VAL A 580 4.59 16.17 -34.03
C VAL A 580 3.09 16.19 -34.33
N ARG A 581 2.26 16.42 -33.31
CA ARG A 581 0.79 16.48 -33.42
C ARG A 581 0.29 17.69 -34.22
N ASP A 582 0.98 18.82 -34.09
CA ASP A 582 0.75 20.03 -34.89
C ASP A 582 1.28 19.91 -36.33
N GLU A 583 1.95 18.80 -36.68
CA GLU A 583 2.66 18.62 -37.95
C GLU A 583 3.70 19.73 -38.21
N ASN A 584 4.35 20.20 -37.15
CA ASN A 584 5.43 21.18 -37.17
C ASN A 584 6.79 20.46 -37.09
N TRP A 585 7.11 19.73 -38.15
CA TRP A 585 8.23 18.80 -38.22
C TRP A 585 9.58 19.46 -37.92
N LEU A 586 9.78 20.70 -38.39
CA LEU A 586 11.00 21.45 -38.15
C LEU A 586 11.15 21.89 -36.69
N ALA A 587 10.04 22.19 -35.99
CA ALA A 587 10.08 22.49 -34.57
C ALA A 587 10.25 21.22 -33.73
N ALA A 588 9.59 20.12 -34.10
CA ALA A 588 9.75 18.80 -33.47
C ALA A 588 11.22 18.36 -33.52
N LYS A 589 11.85 18.45 -34.71
CA LYS A 589 13.28 18.15 -34.91
C LYS A 589 14.19 18.85 -33.90
N LYS A 590 13.94 20.13 -33.62
CA LYS A 590 14.73 20.94 -32.67
C LYS A 590 14.55 20.53 -31.20
N LYS A 591 13.59 19.65 -30.89
CA LYS A 591 13.25 19.20 -29.54
C LYS A 591 13.60 17.74 -29.27
N VAL A 592 14.10 17.02 -30.27
CA VAL A 592 14.63 15.67 -30.09
C VAL A 592 15.82 15.73 -29.12
N SER A 593 15.75 14.99 -28.02
CA SER A 593 16.74 15.05 -26.94
C SER A 593 18.10 14.46 -27.32
N ASN A 594 18.15 13.59 -28.34
CA ASN A 594 19.36 12.93 -28.85
C ASN A 594 19.41 13.05 -30.38
N SER A 595 20.40 13.76 -30.93
CA SER A 595 20.57 13.93 -32.39
C SER A 595 20.79 12.63 -33.16
N ASP A 596 21.20 11.57 -32.46
CA ASP A 596 21.65 10.32 -33.06
C ASP A 596 20.52 9.28 -33.18
N LYS A 597 19.26 9.70 -32.93
CA LYS A 597 18.11 8.83 -33.15
C LYS A 597 17.93 8.51 -34.63
N THR A 598 17.56 7.26 -34.88
CA THR A 598 17.24 6.75 -36.20
C THR A 598 15.78 6.30 -36.27
N TYR A 599 15.21 6.45 -37.46
CA TYR A 599 13.80 6.26 -37.75
C TYR A 599 13.64 5.24 -38.88
N TYR A 600 12.66 4.36 -38.78
CA TYR A 600 12.28 3.52 -39.90
C TYR A 600 11.72 4.39 -41.02
N SER A 601 12.02 4.02 -42.27
CA SER A 601 11.39 4.67 -43.41
C SER A 601 9.86 4.52 -43.31
N PRO A 602 9.09 5.63 -43.42
CA PRO A 602 7.64 5.62 -43.29
C PRO A 602 6.95 4.84 -44.42
N PHE A 603 7.67 4.58 -45.52
CA PHE A 603 7.14 3.93 -46.71
C PHE A 603 7.21 2.40 -46.65
N ILE A 604 7.68 1.86 -45.53
CA ILE A 604 7.80 0.42 -45.33
C ILE A 604 6.49 -0.09 -44.73
N MET A 605 5.90 -1.08 -45.40
CA MET A 605 4.70 -1.74 -44.90
C MET A 605 5.07 -2.73 -43.81
N HIS A 606 4.51 -2.51 -42.63
CA HIS A 606 4.57 -3.44 -41.52
C HIS A 606 3.20 -4.13 -41.40
N TYR A 607 3.20 -5.45 -41.61
CA TYR A 607 1.98 -6.27 -41.61
C TYR A 607 1.71 -6.91 -40.23
N ASP A 608 2.71 -6.91 -39.36
CA ASP A 608 2.67 -7.29 -37.97
C ASP A 608 2.37 -6.10 -37.04
N GLY A 609 2.17 -6.42 -35.75
CA GLY A 609 1.97 -5.41 -34.72
C GLY A 609 3.27 -4.64 -34.43
N TYR A 610 3.13 -3.37 -34.05
CA TYR A 610 4.27 -2.47 -33.82
C TYR A 610 5.21 -2.91 -32.68
N TYR A 611 4.80 -3.87 -31.84
CA TYR A 611 5.59 -4.42 -30.73
C TYR A 611 6.55 -5.55 -31.11
N SER A 612 6.64 -5.96 -32.38
CA SER A 612 7.48 -7.09 -32.79
C SER A 612 8.36 -6.73 -33.98
N PRO A 613 9.35 -5.83 -33.83
CA PRO A 613 10.30 -5.59 -34.89
C PRO A 613 10.97 -6.93 -35.23
N THR A 614 10.77 -7.38 -36.46
CA THR A 614 11.42 -8.58 -36.97
C THR A 614 12.91 -8.30 -37.14
N SER A 615 13.74 -9.36 -37.20
CA SER A 615 15.16 -9.20 -37.58
C SER A 615 15.33 -8.53 -38.95
N ILE A 616 14.30 -8.60 -39.80
CA ILE A 616 14.24 -7.92 -41.10
C ILE A 616 14.09 -6.41 -40.89
N ASP A 617 13.30 -5.97 -39.91
CA ASP A 617 13.12 -4.54 -39.60
C ASP A 617 14.43 -3.88 -39.19
N SER A 618 15.18 -4.51 -38.29
CA SER A 618 16.49 -4.01 -37.84
C SER A 618 17.57 -3.97 -38.94
N SER A 619 17.36 -4.68 -40.06
CA SER A 619 18.28 -4.69 -41.20
C SER A 619 17.98 -3.64 -42.26
N ARG A 620 16.84 -2.94 -42.15
CA ARG A 620 16.40 -1.95 -43.14
C ARG A 620 17.13 -0.62 -42.95
N PRO A 621 17.35 0.15 -44.03
CA PRO A 621 17.91 1.49 -43.92
C PRO A 621 17.03 2.35 -43.02
N MET A 622 17.66 2.95 -42.01
CA MET A 622 17.01 3.91 -41.13
C MET A 622 17.40 5.33 -41.54
N LEU A 623 16.46 6.26 -41.43
CA LEU A 623 16.68 7.69 -41.60
C LEU A 623 17.23 8.26 -40.31
N ASN A 624 18.22 9.14 -40.37
CA ASN A 624 18.59 9.91 -39.20
C ASN A 624 17.52 10.98 -38.88
N THR A 625 17.64 11.62 -37.71
CA THR A 625 16.69 12.64 -37.24
C THR A 625 16.51 13.79 -38.25
N GLU A 626 17.58 14.26 -38.88
CA GLU A 626 17.51 15.35 -39.87
C GLU A 626 16.73 14.93 -41.12
N GLU A 627 17.04 13.75 -41.65
CA GLU A 627 16.39 13.19 -42.83
C GLU A 627 14.90 12.96 -42.60
N PHE A 628 14.53 12.36 -41.45
CA PHE A 628 13.16 11.99 -41.16
C PHE A 628 12.20 13.18 -41.03
N PHE A 629 12.60 14.22 -40.28
CA PHE A 629 11.75 15.41 -40.09
C PHE A 629 11.75 16.33 -41.31
N THR A 630 12.86 16.38 -42.08
CA THR A 630 12.88 17.12 -43.35
C THR A 630 11.96 16.45 -44.38
N LEU A 631 11.96 15.12 -44.43
CA LEU A 631 11.02 14.36 -45.26
C LEU A 631 9.56 14.67 -44.93
N GLY A 632 9.19 14.73 -43.64
CA GLY A 632 7.84 15.09 -43.22
C GLY A 632 7.38 16.45 -43.74
N GLU A 633 8.24 17.47 -43.60
CA GLU A 633 8.00 18.82 -44.09
C GLU A 633 7.88 18.90 -45.62
N GLU A 634 8.73 18.17 -46.33
CA GLU A 634 8.68 18.07 -47.79
C GLU A 634 7.38 17.40 -48.27
N LEU A 635 6.99 16.29 -47.65
CA LEU A 635 5.76 15.58 -47.98
C LEU A 635 4.52 16.43 -47.73
N LYS A 636 4.47 17.16 -46.61
CA LYS A 636 3.39 18.11 -46.28
C LYS A 636 3.24 19.17 -47.36
N LYS A 637 4.32 19.88 -47.70
CA LYS A 637 4.32 20.89 -48.77
C LYS A 637 3.92 20.31 -50.12
N LYS A 638 4.38 19.10 -50.42
CA LYS A 638 4.12 18.44 -51.71
C LYS A 638 2.65 18.07 -51.87
N VAL A 639 1.98 17.58 -50.82
CA VAL A 639 0.55 17.26 -50.88
C VAL A 639 -0.31 18.52 -50.91
N GLU A 640 0.09 19.58 -50.22
CA GLU A 640 -0.59 20.89 -50.28
C GLU A 640 -0.48 21.55 -51.67
N ALA A 641 0.71 21.50 -52.28
CA ALA A 641 0.94 22.07 -53.61
C ALA A 641 0.35 21.23 -54.75
N ASN A 642 0.30 19.91 -54.59
CA ASN A 642 -0.21 18.98 -55.59
C ASN A 642 -0.89 17.76 -54.91
N PRO A 643 -2.21 17.80 -54.68
CA PRO A 643 -2.95 16.77 -53.94
C PRO A 643 -3.24 15.52 -54.78
N SER A 644 -2.20 14.93 -55.40
CA SER A 644 -2.33 13.65 -56.12
C SER A 644 -2.49 12.46 -55.16
N GLY A 645 -3.07 11.36 -55.64
CA GLY A 645 -3.24 10.14 -54.83
C GLY A 645 -1.93 9.61 -54.23
N GLN A 646 -0.82 9.69 -54.98
CA GLN A 646 0.49 9.29 -54.49
C GLN A 646 1.04 10.23 -53.40
N ASN A 647 0.82 11.54 -53.51
CA ASN A 647 1.26 12.48 -52.48
C ASN A 647 0.43 12.33 -51.20
N HIS A 648 -0.88 12.11 -51.33
CA HIS A 648 -1.75 11.77 -50.20
C HIS A 648 -1.32 10.46 -49.52
N LEU A 649 -1.00 9.41 -50.30
CA LEU A 649 -0.52 8.15 -49.76
C LEU A 649 0.79 8.34 -48.98
N ASN A 650 1.78 9.00 -49.59
CA ASN A 650 3.09 9.17 -48.97
C ASN A 650 2.99 9.97 -47.66
N TYR A 651 2.19 11.05 -47.64
CA TYR A 651 2.02 11.83 -46.42
C TYR A 651 1.17 11.10 -45.38
N GLY A 652 0.12 10.39 -45.78
CA GLY A 652 -0.67 9.55 -44.87
C GLY A 652 0.15 8.43 -44.24
N MET A 653 1.05 7.80 -44.99
CA MET A 653 2.02 6.83 -44.46
C MET A 653 2.99 7.46 -43.46
N TYR A 654 3.50 8.66 -43.75
CA TYR A 654 4.34 9.41 -42.82
C TYR A 654 3.61 9.70 -41.50
N LEU A 655 2.41 10.30 -41.58
CA LEU A 655 1.57 10.59 -40.41
C LEU A 655 1.25 9.34 -39.60
N PHE A 656 0.90 8.24 -40.27
CA PHE A 656 0.66 6.96 -39.60
C PHE A 656 1.93 6.46 -38.89
N SER A 657 3.09 6.56 -39.52
CA SER A 657 4.36 6.12 -38.92
C SER A 657 4.72 6.87 -37.64
N THR A 658 4.34 8.15 -37.55
CA THR A 658 4.57 9.01 -36.38
C THR A 658 3.48 8.95 -35.32
N SER A 659 2.29 8.43 -35.66
CA SER A 659 1.18 8.23 -34.72
C SER A 659 1.49 7.14 -33.68
N PHE A 660 0.71 7.07 -32.59
CA PHE A 660 0.93 6.08 -31.52
C PHE A 660 1.13 4.63 -32.00
N PRO A 661 0.27 4.05 -32.87
CA PRO A 661 0.44 2.68 -33.39
C PRO A 661 1.49 2.56 -34.51
N GLY A 662 2.13 3.66 -34.89
CA GLY A 662 3.20 3.72 -35.88
C GLY A 662 4.53 3.19 -35.34
N HIS A 663 5.43 2.76 -36.23
CA HIS A 663 6.71 2.16 -35.81
C HIS A 663 7.73 3.19 -35.31
N ASN A 664 7.55 4.47 -35.67
CA ASN A 664 8.48 5.53 -35.28
C ASN A 664 8.11 6.19 -33.95
N SER A 665 6.89 5.97 -33.41
CA SER A 665 6.51 6.42 -32.07
C SER A 665 7.43 5.83 -30.98
N ILE A 666 7.93 4.60 -31.19
CA ILE A 666 8.84 3.90 -30.28
C ILE A 666 10.25 4.48 -30.28
N SER A 667 10.78 4.84 -31.46
CA SER A 667 12.08 5.53 -31.55
C SER A 667 12.04 6.88 -30.84
N ASP A 668 10.88 7.53 -30.85
CA ASP A 668 10.66 8.80 -30.17
C ASP A 668 10.49 8.64 -28.66
N ASP A 669 9.91 7.54 -28.20
CA ASP A 669 9.69 7.24 -26.80
C ASP A 669 10.63 6.15 -26.25
N GLY A 670 11.82 6.57 -25.79
CA GLY A 670 12.75 5.68 -25.09
C GLY A 670 12.18 5.06 -23.80
N SER A 671 10.99 5.48 -23.36
CA SER A 671 10.28 4.92 -22.22
C SER A 671 9.23 3.87 -22.56
N LEU A 672 8.82 3.66 -23.82
CA LEU A 672 7.90 2.57 -24.18
C LEU A 672 8.50 1.17 -23.95
N GLY A 673 9.84 1.07 -23.84
CA GLY A 673 10.52 -0.15 -23.40
C GLY A 673 10.40 -0.44 -21.89
N ASN A 674 10.09 0.58 -21.08
CA ASN A 674 9.82 0.46 -19.65
C ASN A 674 8.33 0.75 -19.43
N TYR A 675 7.54 -0.32 -19.35
CA TYR A 675 6.07 -0.42 -19.24
C TYR A 675 5.34 0.51 -18.22
N SER A 676 5.97 1.49 -17.59
CA SER A 676 5.46 2.11 -16.36
C SER A 676 5.35 3.63 -16.32
N THR A 677 5.75 4.45 -17.31
CA THR A 677 5.96 5.89 -16.97
C THR A 677 5.50 7.02 -17.90
N PHE A 678 5.20 6.84 -19.20
CA PHE A 678 4.86 8.03 -20.03
C PHE A 678 3.62 7.96 -20.93
N ASN A 679 3.31 6.81 -21.53
CA ASN A 679 2.26 6.74 -22.57
C ASN A 679 1.27 5.58 -22.41
N ASN A 680 1.38 4.80 -21.33
CA ASN A 680 0.27 3.97 -20.90
C ASN A 680 -0.76 4.89 -20.24
N ALA A 681 -1.64 5.49 -21.05
CA ALA A 681 -3.00 5.62 -20.60
C ALA A 681 -3.46 4.17 -20.44
N GLU A 682 -3.35 3.62 -19.23
CA GLU A 682 -3.51 2.18 -18.99
C GLU A 682 -4.88 1.63 -19.42
N TYR A 683 -5.80 2.48 -19.86
CA TYR A 683 -7.08 2.08 -20.44
C TYR A 683 -7.41 2.95 -21.68
N TYR A 684 -7.78 2.27 -22.76
CA TYR A 684 -7.82 2.66 -24.17
C TYR A 684 -8.84 3.76 -24.58
N TYR A 685 -8.99 4.85 -23.82
CA TYR A 685 -10.06 5.82 -24.09
C TYR A 685 -9.51 7.26 -24.12
N TYR A 686 -9.09 7.70 -25.31
CA TYR A 686 -8.36 8.95 -25.49
C TYR A 686 -9.23 10.20 -25.53
N GLU A 687 -10.56 10.08 -25.65
CA GLU A 687 -11.48 11.24 -25.67
C GLU A 687 -11.68 11.85 -24.28
N THR A 688 -11.65 11.00 -23.25
CA THR A 688 -11.71 11.39 -21.85
C THR A 688 -10.55 10.73 -21.12
N LEU A 689 -9.55 11.52 -20.76
CA LEU A 689 -8.42 10.99 -20.03
C LEU A 689 -8.84 10.69 -18.63
N GLN A 690 -8.58 9.47 -18.23
CA GLN A 690 -8.77 9.03 -16.88
C GLN A 690 -7.40 8.94 -16.21
N THR A 691 -6.96 10.00 -15.50
CA THR A 691 -5.70 9.94 -14.75
C THR A 691 -5.93 9.23 -13.42
N PRO A 692 -5.42 8.01 -13.20
CA PRO A 692 -5.50 7.40 -11.89
C PRO A 692 -4.81 8.30 -10.86
N THR A 693 -5.37 8.42 -9.67
CA THR A 693 -4.65 8.99 -8.51
C THR A 693 -3.67 7.98 -7.91
N TYR A 694 -3.82 6.69 -8.27
CA TYR A 694 -2.91 5.58 -7.98
C TYR A 694 -3.29 4.31 -8.78
N TRP A 695 -2.35 3.37 -8.95
CA TRP A 695 -2.54 2.06 -9.59
C TRP A 695 -3.75 1.33 -8.99
N GLY A 696 -4.86 1.34 -9.71
CA GLY A 696 -6.12 0.73 -9.27
C GLY A 696 -7.29 1.68 -9.07
N GLU A 697 -7.17 3.00 -9.24
CA GLU A 697 -8.27 3.99 -9.05
C GLU A 697 -8.82 4.59 -10.37
N ILE A 698 -8.99 3.75 -11.40
CA ILE A 698 -9.34 4.19 -12.77
C ILE A 698 -10.69 4.93 -12.82
N GLU A 699 -11.70 4.44 -12.09
CA GLU A 699 -13.06 5.03 -12.06
C GLU A 699 -13.12 6.40 -11.38
N LYS A 700 -12.00 6.85 -10.81
CA LYS A 700 -11.89 8.06 -10.02
C LYS A 700 -10.90 9.07 -10.54
N SER A 701 -10.54 8.86 -11.77
CA SER A 701 -9.81 9.80 -12.55
C SER A 701 -10.51 11.15 -12.67
N TYR A 702 -9.70 12.20 -12.71
CA TYR A 702 -10.16 13.45 -13.26
C TYR A 702 -10.40 13.23 -14.75
N SER A 703 -11.67 13.25 -15.15
CA SER A 703 -12.02 13.21 -16.56
C SER A 703 -11.62 14.54 -17.19
N PHE A 704 -10.53 14.53 -17.96
CA PHE A 704 -10.15 15.68 -18.77
C PHE A 704 -10.57 15.44 -20.20
N THR A 705 -11.08 16.48 -20.86
CA THR A 705 -11.23 16.45 -22.32
C THR A 705 -9.84 16.48 -22.92
N ALA A 706 -9.53 15.47 -23.73
CA ALA A 706 -8.29 15.50 -24.50
C ALA A 706 -8.39 16.55 -25.62
N ASP A 707 -7.26 17.18 -25.89
CA ASP A 707 -7.08 18.04 -27.05
C ASP A 707 -7.29 17.22 -28.34
N LYS A 708 -7.85 17.87 -29.36
CA LYS A 708 -8.22 17.20 -30.60
C LYS A 708 -7.00 16.61 -31.32
N ASP A 709 -5.86 17.33 -31.32
CA ASP A 709 -4.64 16.85 -31.97
C ASP A 709 -3.96 15.75 -31.13
N ALA A 710 -4.16 15.73 -29.81
CA ALA A 710 -3.81 14.59 -28.98
C ALA A 710 -4.66 13.36 -29.32
N ILE A 711 -5.98 13.50 -29.46
CA ILE A 711 -6.87 12.38 -29.88
C ILE A 711 -6.45 11.87 -31.27
N ASP A 712 -6.17 12.78 -32.20
CA ASP A 712 -5.72 12.44 -33.55
C ASP A 712 -4.43 11.60 -33.57
N TYR A 713 -3.46 11.90 -32.70
CA TYR A 713 -2.23 11.13 -32.57
C TYR A 713 -2.46 9.65 -32.25
N TYR A 714 -3.50 9.33 -31.48
CA TYR A 714 -3.83 7.97 -31.07
C TYR A 714 -4.78 7.29 -32.06
N TYR A 715 -5.78 8.02 -32.56
CA TYR A 715 -6.78 7.48 -33.49
C TYR A 715 -6.39 7.61 -34.97
N CYS A 716 -5.28 8.28 -35.27
CA CYS A 716 -4.72 8.45 -36.60
C CYS A 716 -5.69 9.14 -37.60
N PHE A 717 -6.54 10.08 -37.17
CA PHE A 717 -7.58 10.65 -38.05
C PHE A 717 -7.01 11.42 -39.25
N LYS A 718 -5.92 12.19 -39.08
CA LYS A 718 -5.24 12.90 -40.17
C LYS A 718 -4.64 11.91 -41.16
N ALA A 719 -3.99 10.85 -40.67
CA ALA A 719 -3.49 9.79 -41.53
C ALA A 719 -4.65 9.12 -42.31
N GLU A 720 -5.75 8.78 -41.63
CA GLU A 720 -6.95 8.20 -42.23
C GLU A 720 -7.54 9.11 -43.32
N ASP A 721 -7.64 10.42 -43.08
CA ASP A 721 -8.16 11.39 -44.04
C ASP A 721 -7.30 11.47 -45.31
N HIS A 722 -5.97 11.55 -45.16
CA HIS A 722 -5.06 11.50 -46.30
C HIS A 722 -5.14 10.17 -47.04
N LEU A 723 -5.23 9.04 -46.34
CA LEU A 723 -5.32 7.73 -46.95
C LEU A 723 -6.66 7.52 -47.69
N LYS A 724 -7.80 8.04 -47.18
CA LYS A 724 -9.07 8.00 -47.91
C LYS A 724 -8.97 8.71 -49.25
N LYS A 725 -8.45 9.94 -49.23
CA LYS A 725 -8.19 10.73 -50.46
C LYS A 725 -7.23 10.01 -51.40
N ALA A 726 -6.21 9.34 -50.87
CA ALA A 726 -5.30 8.54 -51.67
C ALA A 726 -6.04 7.38 -52.35
N LEU A 727 -6.84 6.59 -51.62
CA LEU A 727 -7.55 5.44 -52.15
C LEU A 727 -8.46 5.81 -53.33
N ASP A 728 -9.14 6.96 -53.24
CA ASP A 728 -10.02 7.49 -54.28
C ASP A 728 -9.26 7.94 -55.54
N LEU A 729 -8.07 8.53 -55.37
CA LEU A 729 -7.28 9.13 -56.45
C LEU A 729 -6.23 8.20 -57.08
N LEU A 730 -5.87 7.10 -56.41
CA LEU A 730 -4.91 6.13 -56.94
C LEU A 730 -5.53 5.35 -58.12
N GLU A 731 -4.70 4.88 -59.04
CA GLU A 731 -5.16 4.10 -60.21
C GLU A 731 -4.76 2.62 -60.12
N LYS A 732 -3.59 2.32 -59.55
CA LYS A 732 -3.02 0.96 -59.52
C LYS A 732 -3.54 0.17 -58.32
N ASP A 733 -4.15 -0.99 -58.58
CA ASP A 733 -4.70 -1.89 -57.56
C ASP A 733 -3.69 -2.24 -56.45
N GLU A 734 -2.43 -2.51 -56.81
CA GLU A 734 -1.40 -2.84 -55.82
C GLU A 734 -1.20 -1.72 -54.79
N VAL A 735 -1.20 -0.47 -55.24
CA VAL A 735 -1.02 0.70 -54.39
C VAL A 735 -2.30 1.02 -53.60
N LYS A 736 -3.47 0.77 -54.20
CA LYS A 736 -4.76 0.83 -53.50
C LYS A 736 -4.85 -0.21 -52.38
N ALA A 737 -4.35 -1.42 -52.60
CA ALA A 737 -4.32 -2.47 -51.58
C ALA A 737 -3.48 -2.05 -50.36
N MET A 738 -2.32 -1.44 -50.59
CA MET A 738 -1.49 -0.87 -49.51
C MET A 738 -2.25 0.19 -48.72
N CYS A 739 -2.85 1.14 -49.44
CA CYS A 739 -3.64 2.21 -48.84
C CYS A 739 -4.84 1.67 -48.04
N CYS A 740 -5.58 0.72 -48.59
CA CYS A 740 -6.73 0.07 -47.97
C CYS A 740 -6.34 -0.70 -46.70
N PHE A 741 -5.17 -1.35 -46.69
CA PHE A 741 -4.66 -2.01 -45.48
C PHE A 741 -4.30 -1.00 -44.38
N LEU A 742 -3.69 0.14 -44.71
CA LEU A 742 -3.40 1.20 -43.74
C LEU A 742 -4.68 1.86 -43.20
N LEU A 743 -5.69 2.06 -44.05
CA LEU A 743 -7.02 2.52 -43.61
C LEU A 743 -7.67 1.52 -42.66
N ALA A 744 -7.54 0.22 -42.94
CA ALA A 744 -7.99 -0.79 -42.01
C ALA A 744 -7.32 -0.63 -40.65
N ARG A 745 -6.00 -0.43 -40.59
CA ARG A 745 -5.24 -0.19 -39.35
C ARG A 745 -5.70 1.07 -38.62
N CYS A 746 -5.88 2.20 -39.32
CA CYS A 746 -6.42 3.42 -38.73
C CYS A 746 -7.83 3.21 -38.17
N TYR A 747 -8.66 2.41 -38.83
CA TYR A 747 -9.99 2.10 -38.32
C TYR A 747 -9.92 1.36 -36.97
N GLN A 748 -8.94 0.46 -36.79
CA GLN A 748 -8.81 -0.38 -35.59
C GLN A 748 -8.52 0.41 -34.32
N THR A 749 -7.86 1.57 -34.44
CA THR A 749 -7.37 2.36 -33.30
C THR A 749 -8.49 3.08 -32.57
N ARG A 750 -9.57 3.45 -33.27
CA ARG A 750 -10.75 4.14 -32.73
C ARG A 750 -11.86 3.19 -32.23
N CYS A 751 -11.47 2.05 -31.67
CA CYS A 751 -12.43 1.11 -31.07
C CYS A 751 -13.16 1.77 -29.89
N PRO A 752 -14.51 1.71 -29.82
CA PRO A 752 -15.27 2.33 -28.74
C PRO A 752 -15.03 1.64 -27.39
N GLU A 753 -15.33 2.35 -26.30
CA GLU A 753 -15.20 1.85 -24.93
C GLU A 753 -16.14 0.64 -24.68
N PRO A 754 -15.61 -0.49 -24.20
CA PRO A 754 -16.42 -1.58 -23.68
C PRO A 754 -17.20 -1.11 -22.46
N LYS A 755 -18.53 -1.29 -22.53
CA LYS A 755 -19.33 -1.21 -21.31
C LYS A 755 -18.88 -2.32 -20.37
N MET A 756 -18.49 -1.99 -19.15
CA MET A 756 -18.09 -2.97 -18.14
C MET A 756 -19.29 -3.45 -17.32
N LYS A 757 -19.31 -4.71 -16.89
CA LYS A 757 -20.33 -5.29 -16.00
C LYS A 757 -19.70 -6.20 -14.95
N LYS A 758 -20.29 -6.29 -13.74
CA LYS A 758 -19.84 -7.27 -12.74
C LYS A 758 -20.19 -8.69 -13.19
N ASN A 759 -19.24 -9.62 -13.10
CA ASN A 759 -19.47 -11.04 -13.27
C ASN A 759 -19.97 -11.68 -11.96
N GLU A 760 -20.20 -13.00 -11.96
CA GLU A 760 -20.71 -13.75 -10.79
C GLU A 760 -19.82 -13.64 -9.56
N SER A 761 -18.51 -13.44 -9.76
CA SER A 761 -17.54 -13.24 -8.69
C SER A 761 -17.34 -11.77 -8.32
N GLY A 762 -18.15 -10.85 -8.86
CA GLY A 762 -18.07 -9.42 -8.60
C GLY A 762 -17.03 -8.66 -9.43
N TYR A 763 -16.23 -9.33 -10.27
CA TYR A 763 -15.22 -8.68 -11.10
C TYR A 763 -15.86 -7.93 -12.27
N MET A 764 -15.37 -6.72 -12.54
CA MET A 764 -15.74 -5.99 -13.75
C MET A 764 -15.15 -6.71 -14.96
N VAL A 765 -16.01 -7.20 -15.84
CA VAL A 765 -15.67 -7.80 -17.12
C VAL A 765 -16.31 -7.00 -18.25
N GLU A 766 -15.67 -7.01 -19.41
CA GLU A 766 -16.25 -6.42 -20.61
C GLU A 766 -17.62 -7.05 -20.90
N SER A 767 -18.64 -6.21 -21.11
CA SER A 767 -19.95 -6.68 -21.54
C SER A 767 -19.89 -7.12 -22.99
N GLN A 768 -20.42 -8.32 -23.23
CA GLN A 768 -20.60 -8.83 -24.58
C GLN A 768 -21.88 -8.27 -25.18
N THR A 769 -21.85 -8.02 -26.49
CA THR A 769 -23.00 -7.61 -27.29
C THR A 769 -23.39 -8.73 -28.25
N ILE A 770 -24.69 -8.84 -28.55
CA ILE A 770 -25.20 -9.86 -29.48
C ILE A 770 -25.22 -9.28 -30.89
N TYR A 771 -24.47 -9.90 -31.80
CA TYR A 771 -24.50 -9.60 -33.23
C TYR A 771 -24.77 -10.86 -34.03
N LYS A 772 -25.83 -10.84 -34.85
CA LYS A 772 -26.30 -12.00 -35.65
C LYS A 772 -26.45 -13.29 -34.82
N GLY A 773 -26.95 -13.18 -33.59
CA GLY A 773 -27.23 -14.32 -32.71
C GLY A 773 -26.00 -14.92 -32.01
N LYS A 774 -24.84 -14.26 -32.07
CA LYS A 774 -23.62 -14.65 -31.35
C LYS A 774 -23.15 -13.51 -30.45
N GLU A 775 -22.56 -13.86 -29.32
CA GLU A 775 -21.96 -12.91 -28.38
C GLU A 775 -20.55 -12.54 -28.84
N TYR A 776 -20.25 -11.26 -28.82
CA TYR A 776 -18.94 -10.70 -29.12
C TYR A 776 -18.56 -9.68 -28.06
N TYR A 777 -17.28 -9.59 -27.74
CA TYR A 777 -16.73 -8.41 -27.11
C TYR A 777 -16.79 -7.22 -28.08
N ILE A 778 -16.86 -5.98 -27.58
CA ILE A 778 -17.05 -4.81 -28.45
C ILE A 778 -15.86 -4.66 -29.40
N HIS A 779 -14.65 -4.96 -28.91
CA HIS A 779 -13.44 -4.90 -29.71
C HIS A 779 -13.50 -5.91 -30.87
N ASP A 780 -13.86 -7.15 -30.60
CA ASP A 780 -13.99 -8.19 -31.64
C ASP A 780 -15.03 -7.80 -32.69
N LEU A 781 -16.20 -7.31 -32.26
CA LEU A 781 -17.26 -6.91 -33.17
C LEU A 781 -16.82 -5.72 -34.03
N TYR A 782 -16.20 -4.72 -33.40
CA TYR A 782 -15.72 -3.52 -34.07
C TYR A 782 -14.70 -3.87 -35.16
N GLN A 783 -13.77 -4.79 -34.88
CA GLN A 783 -12.82 -5.29 -35.88
C GLN A 783 -13.49 -6.09 -37.00
N LYS A 784 -14.47 -6.95 -36.69
CA LYS A 784 -15.26 -7.68 -37.70
C LYS A 784 -16.08 -6.77 -38.62
N GLN A 785 -16.41 -5.57 -38.15
CA GLN A 785 -17.13 -4.55 -38.92
C GLN A 785 -16.21 -3.58 -39.67
N ASN A 786 -14.89 -3.77 -39.62
CA ASN A 786 -13.93 -2.91 -40.31
C ASN A 786 -14.17 -2.96 -41.84
N PRO A 787 -14.65 -1.86 -42.46
CA PRO A 787 -15.07 -1.87 -43.86
C PRO A 787 -13.89 -2.08 -44.81
N TYR A 788 -12.70 -1.62 -44.43
CA TYR A 788 -11.51 -1.70 -45.26
C TYR A 788 -10.92 -3.11 -45.29
N LEU A 789 -11.14 -3.93 -44.25
CA LEU A 789 -10.77 -5.35 -44.31
C LEU A 789 -11.63 -6.10 -45.34
N GLY A 790 -12.94 -5.83 -45.32
CA GLY A 790 -13.87 -6.38 -46.32
C GLY A 790 -13.49 -5.94 -47.73
N GLN A 791 -13.26 -4.64 -47.93
CA GLN A 791 -12.84 -4.08 -49.21
C GLN A 791 -11.50 -4.67 -49.70
N LEU A 792 -10.50 -4.80 -48.81
CA LEU A 792 -9.20 -5.37 -49.14
C LEU A 792 -9.31 -6.80 -49.69
N ARG A 793 -10.21 -7.62 -49.13
CA ARG A 793 -10.49 -8.97 -49.62
C ARG A 793 -11.26 -8.96 -50.95
N GLN A 794 -12.30 -8.14 -51.05
CA GLN A 794 -13.20 -8.14 -52.21
C GLN A 794 -12.50 -7.59 -53.45
N ASP A 795 -11.85 -6.44 -53.31
CA ASP A 795 -11.35 -5.66 -54.45
C ASP A 795 -9.87 -5.93 -54.73
N PHE A 796 -9.10 -6.38 -53.73
CA PHE A 796 -7.64 -6.42 -53.81
C PHE A 796 -7.00 -7.77 -53.47
N SER A 797 -7.76 -8.86 -53.39
CA SER A 797 -7.22 -10.19 -53.04
C SER A 797 -6.20 -10.76 -54.03
N HIS A 798 -6.18 -10.26 -55.27
CA HIS A 798 -5.18 -10.64 -56.29
C HIS A 798 -3.80 -10.01 -56.08
N THR A 799 -3.74 -8.89 -55.36
CA THR A 799 -2.53 -8.08 -55.17
C THR A 799 -1.47 -8.80 -54.34
N LYS A 800 -0.21 -8.38 -54.49
CA LYS A 800 0.89 -8.90 -53.68
C LYS A 800 0.74 -8.46 -52.22
N THR A 801 0.39 -7.20 -52.00
CA THR A 801 0.14 -6.62 -50.68
C THR A 801 -0.89 -7.41 -49.88
N TYR A 802 -2.05 -7.76 -50.47
CA TYR A 802 -3.04 -8.58 -49.77
C TYR A 802 -2.45 -9.94 -49.34
N LYS A 803 -1.76 -10.63 -50.25
CA LYS A 803 -1.19 -11.95 -49.98
C LYS A 803 -0.16 -11.89 -48.86
N GLU A 804 0.69 -10.86 -48.86
CA GLU A 804 1.67 -10.62 -47.79
C GLU A 804 0.95 -10.33 -46.46
N ALA A 805 0.03 -9.37 -46.44
CA ALA A 805 -0.75 -9.01 -45.26
C ALA A 805 -1.49 -10.22 -44.68
N TYR A 806 -2.17 -11.01 -45.51
CA TYR A 806 -2.91 -12.22 -45.10
C TYR A 806 -1.97 -13.31 -44.58
N SER A 807 -0.75 -13.39 -45.11
CA SER A 807 0.25 -14.37 -44.66
C SER A 807 0.92 -13.98 -43.32
N MET A 808 1.06 -12.69 -43.04
CA MET A 808 1.81 -12.19 -41.89
C MET A 808 0.91 -11.71 -40.74
N CYS A 809 -0.29 -11.21 -41.02
CA CYS A 809 -1.20 -10.64 -40.02
C CYS A 809 -2.21 -11.69 -39.54
N ASN A 810 -1.99 -12.26 -38.34
CA ASN A 810 -2.93 -13.19 -37.72
C ASN A 810 -4.33 -12.59 -37.54
N ASN A 811 -4.40 -11.31 -37.18
CA ASN A 811 -5.64 -10.58 -37.00
C ASN A 811 -6.43 -10.48 -38.31
N LEU A 812 -5.76 -10.16 -39.42
CA LEU A 812 -6.40 -10.10 -40.73
C LEU A 812 -7.07 -11.43 -41.10
N ARG A 813 -6.36 -12.56 -40.90
CA ARG A 813 -6.95 -13.90 -41.13
C ARG A 813 -8.14 -14.15 -40.24
N HIS A 814 -8.00 -13.89 -38.94
CA HIS A 814 -9.06 -14.13 -37.96
C HIS A 814 -10.35 -13.33 -38.22
N TYR A 815 -10.25 -12.16 -38.82
CA TYR A 815 -11.42 -11.33 -39.13
C TYR A 815 -12.02 -11.61 -40.51
N LEU A 816 -11.23 -12.10 -41.46
CA LEU A 816 -11.71 -12.44 -42.81
C LEU A 816 -12.25 -13.86 -42.91
N ASP A 817 -11.71 -14.81 -42.16
CA ASP A 817 -12.16 -16.21 -42.12
C ASP A 817 -13.24 -16.42 -41.05
#